data_AF-A0A0D2FA18-F1
#
_entry.id   AF-A0A0D2FA18-F1
#
_cell.length_a   1.000
_cell.length_b   1.000
_cell.length_c   1.000
_cell.angle_alpha   90.00
_cell.angle_beta   90.00
_cell.angle_gamma   90.00
#
_symmetry.space_group_name_H-M   'P 1'
#
loop_
_entity.id
_entity.type
_entity.pdbx_description
1 polymer ?
#
loop_
_entity_poly.entity_id
_entity_poly.type
_entity_poly.pdbx_seq_one_letter_code
_entity_poly.pdbx_strand_id
1 'polypeptide(L)'
;MMGFDGTEVNPHIRTLIEEYRLGTILLNAKNFTSAEQGLRLIRDLQIIAHRSGHEQPLLIALDQENGLVNSITDELYITQFPSSMAIAATNSKENAYLVGHATARELSAIGVNWLLGPALDVILDSTVPGFGTRSFGDDPHLVAKLGSNFIRGCRDAHVACCAKHFPLGGSLEIDESVAKVPVISTSLEQLRQSIIVPFEQAIRDGVDGIAAAGCAISSMGPKLMHACLSKKVLTELLRGQLGYEGVIVSECLEMDGIAQSVGVGQATVMGLGAGCDMINVCRSFPMQLEAFASLSLALENKTVPASRVEEKASRISSMKNKYTNWQQALHPLGLQHLESLRAEHRQLALRVYEQSMTILQDDPPVIPLTQTLPTRSKVVLFTPLLRVGQTQSSLSHGTRGRSLTLQTRNFASGSMYGEEYFQAFGQALSRCGVGEVVHTSYSSHGVQIEHERLLEDADLVIIMVADANRNQYQAAFARYVNFLCRLRERGQKVVKGPPAVVLLSLSSPYDLPIGSWRGTHLAIYDCTAISLSCVLRVLCGNLKAEGRAPGYTMPKRVQSREDHQPTWLVEQFDPTRDLASLYVFLKAAAESESEGSPAEKLSLWLSGLSPDAFSNAPNSTMATYYFIVRNASTETIYGLCRMHHFKSVNHSCLDFILVEASKRRLSIGTDLYNFTLSFLRDRLEANTVQVGCPLFGIYPGLLKSSTPANDYAKKWLENL
;
A
#
# COMPACT_ATOMS: atom_id res chain seq x y z
N MET A 1 31.52 0.56 -4.58
CA MET A 1 30.78 1.53 -3.77
C MET A 1 31.26 1.40 -2.35
N MET A 2 31.64 2.53 -1.73
CA MET A 2 32.19 2.54 -0.38
C MET A 2 31.73 3.80 0.34
N GLY A 3 31.52 3.71 1.66
CA GLY A 3 31.16 4.84 2.51
C GLY A 3 32.21 5.09 3.60
N PHE A 4 31.90 5.99 4.53
CA PHE A 4 32.77 6.42 5.62
C PHE A 4 31.96 7.01 6.78
N ASP A 5 32.58 7.13 7.94
CA ASP A 5 32.00 7.79 9.13
C ASP A 5 32.34 9.29 9.17
N GLY A 6 31.39 10.08 9.68
CA GLY A 6 31.52 11.52 9.88
C GLY A 6 30.76 12.35 8.83
N THR A 7 30.63 13.64 9.12
CA THR A 7 29.86 14.62 8.32
C THR A 7 30.74 15.47 7.40
N GLU A 8 32.03 15.16 7.34
CA GLU A 8 33.03 15.90 6.55
C GLU A 8 33.98 14.89 5.90
N VAL A 9 34.67 15.31 4.84
CA VAL A 9 35.69 14.47 4.20
C VAL A 9 36.80 14.17 5.21
N ASN A 10 36.98 12.89 5.54
CA ASN A 10 38.07 12.42 6.38
C ASN A 10 39.26 11.86 5.55
N PRO A 11 40.43 11.60 6.17
CA PRO A 11 41.58 11.06 5.45
C PRO A 11 41.30 9.73 4.74
N HIS A 12 40.47 8.85 5.31
CA HIS A 12 40.17 7.54 4.73
C HIS A 12 39.47 7.67 3.37
N ILE A 13 38.35 8.42 3.31
CA ILE A 13 37.62 8.58 2.05
C ILE A 13 38.42 9.38 1.03
N ARG A 14 39.23 10.34 1.48
CA ARG A 14 40.18 11.05 0.62
C ARG A 14 41.15 10.09 -0.06
N THR A 15 41.82 9.22 0.70
CA THR A 15 42.73 8.19 0.17
C THR A 15 42.04 7.28 -0.85
N LEU A 16 40.80 6.82 -0.56
CA LEU A 16 40.07 5.97 -1.51
C LEU A 16 39.77 6.67 -2.84
N ILE A 17 39.47 7.98 -2.82
CA ILE A 17 39.20 8.75 -4.03
C ILE A 17 40.49 9.07 -4.79
N GLU A 18 41.52 9.56 -4.09
CA GLU A 18 42.76 10.07 -4.70
C GLU A 18 43.64 8.92 -5.22
N GLU A 19 43.88 7.90 -4.39
CA GLU A 19 44.83 6.83 -4.67
C GLU A 19 44.16 5.63 -5.37
N TYR A 20 43.01 5.19 -4.87
CA TYR A 20 42.31 3.99 -5.37
C TYR A 20 41.26 4.28 -6.45
N ARG A 21 41.10 5.55 -6.84
CA ARG A 21 40.15 6.00 -7.88
C ARG A 21 38.72 5.50 -7.63
N LEU A 22 38.29 5.49 -6.36
CA LEU A 22 36.95 5.06 -5.97
C LEU A 22 35.88 5.86 -6.75
N GLY A 23 35.05 5.16 -7.54
CA GLY A 23 34.09 5.80 -8.44
C GLY A 23 32.69 6.06 -7.87
N THR A 24 32.38 5.54 -6.68
CA THR A 24 31.04 5.62 -6.06
C THR A 24 31.13 5.72 -4.54
N ILE A 25 30.48 6.73 -3.98
CA ILE A 25 30.36 6.97 -2.54
C ILE A 25 28.98 6.53 -2.07
N LEU A 26 28.92 5.78 -0.97
CA LEU A 26 27.70 5.49 -0.22
C LEU A 26 27.62 6.42 0.99
N LEU A 27 26.57 7.23 1.06
CA LEU A 27 26.26 8.06 2.22
C LEU A 27 25.06 7.48 2.99
N ASN A 28 25.03 7.70 4.29
CA ASN A 28 23.95 7.31 5.19
C ASN A 28 23.66 8.41 6.21
N ALA A 29 22.72 8.20 7.14
CA ALA A 29 22.33 9.20 8.13
C ALA A 29 23.46 9.77 9.00
N LYS A 30 24.55 9.03 9.22
CA LYS A 30 25.70 9.52 9.99
C LYS A 30 26.52 10.56 9.23
N ASN A 31 26.29 10.71 7.93
CA ASN A 31 26.96 11.70 7.09
C ASN A 31 26.20 13.02 6.98
N PHE A 32 24.97 13.10 7.52
CA PHE A 32 24.09 14.26 7.39
C PHE A 32 23.67 14.82 8.74
N THR A 33 23.84 16.13 8.91
CA THR A 33 23.22 16.91 10.00
C THR A 33 22.23 17.93 9.48
N SER A 34 22.37 18.36 8.22
CA SER A 34 21.42 19.22 7.50
C SER A 34 21.63 19.12 5.99
N ALA A 35 20.68 19.62 5.20
CA ALA A 35 20.81 19.72 3.74
C ALA A 35 21.99 20.61 3.32
N GLU A 36 22.25 21.69 4.07
CA GLU A 36 23.38 22.60 3.82
C GLU A 36 24.73 21.92 4.04
N GLN A 37 24.87 21.15 5.13
CA GLN A 37 26.09 20.40 5.37
C GLN A 37 26.24 19.26 4.33
N GLY A 38 25.17 18.54 4.01
CA GLY A 38 25.19 17.49 2.98
C GLY A 38 25.63 18.00 1.61
N LEU A 39 25.09 19.15 1.18
CA LEU A 39 25.50 19.84 -0.05
C LEU A 39 27.00 20.15 -0.08
N ARG A 40 27.55 20.67 1.03
CA ARG A 40 28.99 20.95 1.15
C ARG A 40 29.82 19.67 1.08
N LEU A 41 29.44 18.64 1.84
CA LEU A 41 30.13 17.36 1.85
C LEU A 41 30.20 16.74 0.45
N ILE A 42 29.06 16.66 -0.25
CA ILE A 42 28.98 16.07 -1.58
C ILE A 42 29.84 16.86 -2.57
N ARG A 43 29.79 18.20 -2.51
CA ARG A 43 30.61 19.06 -3.36
C ARG A 43 32.11 18.85 -3.10
N ASP A 44 32.52 18.74 -1.85
CA ASP A 44 33.94 18.51 -1.50
C ASP A 44 34.43 17.16 -2.04
N LEU A 45 33.62 16.09 -1.93
CA LEU A 45 33.92 14.78 -2.52
C LEU A 45 34.12 14.88 -4.05
N GLN A 46 33.24 15.61 -4.75
CA GLN A 46 33.34 15.81 -6.20
C GLN A 46 34.57 16.64 -6.58
N ILE A 47 34.90 17.69 -5.82
CA ILE A 47 36.12 18.51 -6.04
C ILE A 47 37.37 17.66 -5.91
N ILE A 48 37.44 16.78 -4.90
CA ILE A 48 38.59 15.89 -4.70
C ILE A 48 38.72 14.92 -5.87
N ALA A 49 37.63 14.28 -6.30
CA ALA A 49 37.65 13.40 -7.46
C ALA A 49 38.09 14.13 -8.74
N HIS A 50 37.56 15.34 -8.98
CA HIS A 50 37.92 16.14 -10.15
C HIS A 50 39.41 16.50 -10.16
N ARG A 51 39.93 17.02 -9.03
CA ARG A 51 41.35 17.41 -8.89
C ARG A 51 42.30 16.23 -8.97
N SER A 52 41.84 15.04 -8.59
CA SER A 52 42.60 13.80 -8.72
C SER A 52 42.66 13.32 -10.17
N GLY A 53 41.87 13.89 -11.08
CA GLY A 53 41.84 13.51 -12.49
C GLY A 53 40.98 12.28 -12.76
N HIS A 54 39.85 12.13 -12.05
CA HIS A 54 38.84 11.15 -12.45
C HIS A 54 38.26 11.52 -13.81
N GLU A 55 37.98 10.54 -14.67
CA GLU A 55 37.39 10.79 -15.99
C GLU A 55 35.93 11.27 -15.88
N GLN A 56 35.17 10.66 -14.98
CA GLN A 56 33.75 10.94 -14.74
C GLN A 56 33.52 11.27 -13.26
N PRO A 57 32.49 12.08 -12.94
CA PRO A 57 32.13 12.37 -11.55
C PRO A 57 31.84 11.11 -10.73
N LEU A 58 31.87 11.28 -9.41
CA LEU A 58 31.43 10.24 -8.49
C LEU A 58 29.93 10.01 -8.63
N LEU A 59 29.52 8.75 -8.52
CA LEU A 59 28.15 8.43 -8.13
C LEU A 59 28.03 8.64 -6.62
N ILE A 60 27.00 9.33 -6.20
CA ILE A 60 26.68 9.63 -4.81
C ILE A 60 25.38 8.88 -4.50
N ALA A 61 25.55 7.73 -3.84
CA ALA A 61 24.48 6.80 -3.52
C ALA A 61 23.93 7.06 -2.10
N LEU A 62 22.61 6.96 -1.96
CA LEU A 62 21.90 7.19 -0.71
C LEU A 62 20.71 6.23 -0.55
N ASP A 63 20.54 5.65 0.64
CA ASP A 63 19.31 4.96 1.02
C ASP A 63 18.26 5.96 1.51
N GLN A 64 17.39 6.43 0.59
CA GLN A 64 16.24 7.28 0.89
C GLN A 64 14.96 6.59 0.43
N GLU A 65 14.36 5.76 1.29
CA GLU A 65 13.17 4.97 0.98
C GLU A 65 11.86 5.70 1.35
N ASN A 66 11.96 6.95 1.82
CA ASN A 66 10.86 7.72 2.39
C ASN A 66 10.32 7.11 3.69
N GLY A 67 9.28 7.72 4.27
CA GLY A 67 8.79 7.40 5.60
C GLY A 67 9.87 7.47 6.68
N LEU A 68 10.00 6.42 7.50
CA LEU A 68 11.00 6.36 8.58
C LEU A 68 12.41 5.93 8.12
N VAL A 69 12.59 5.48 6.89
CA VAL A 69 13.88 4.99 6.38
C VAL A 69 14.47 6.02 5.42
N ASN A 70 15.06 7.05 6.02
CA ASN A 70 15.66 8.18 5.30
C ASN A 70 17.07 8.44 5.81
N SER A 71 18.05 8.43 4.91
CA SER A 71 19.42 8.83 5.24
C SER A 71 19.56 10.33 5.43
N ILE A 72 18.79 11.16 4.74
CA ILE A 72 18.78 12.61 5.02
C ILE A 72 17.39 13.04 5.50
N THR A 73 17.36 13.75 6.63
CA THR A 73 16.18 14.43 7.15
C THR A 73 16.54 15.88 7.50
N ASP A 74 15.73 16.82 7.02
CA ASP A 74 15.90 18.25 7.28
C ASP A 74 14.53 18.91 7.14
N GLU A 75 13.95 19.39 8.24
CA GLU A 75 12.62 20.01 8.21
C GLU A 75 12.49 21.22 7.29
N LEU A 76 13.59 21.94 7.08
CA LEU A 76 13.62 23.18 6.35
C LEU A 76 13.70 22.93 4.85
N TYR A 77 14.46 21.93 4.42
CA TYR A 77 14.78 21.76 3.01
C TYR A 77 14.40 20.41 2.40
N ILE A 78 14.25 19.35 3.21
CA ILE A 78 13.96 18.00 2.72
C ILE A 78 12.61 17.52 3.25
N THR A 79 11.69 17.29 2.33
CA THR A 79 10.34 16.82 2.65
C THR A 79 10.39 15.35 3.05
N GLN A 80 9.77 15.01 4.19
CA GLN A 80 9.48 13.61 4.52
C GLN A 80 8.26 13.15 3.72
N PHE A 81 8.52 12.42 2.64
CA PHE A 81 7.47 11.81 1.83
C PHE A 81 6.94 10.52 2.47
N PRO A 82 5.72 10.08 2.08
CA PRO A 82 5.14 8.84 2.58
C PRO A 82 5.95 7.58 2.26
N SER A 83 5.95 6.62 3.17
CA SER A 83 6.50 5.29 2.97
C SER A 83 5.87 4.57 1.76
N SER A 84 6.57 3.56 1.21
CA SER A 84 6.08 2.74 0.10
C SER A 84 4.68 2.18 0.37
N MET A 85 4.41 1.73 1.60
CA MET A 85 3.11 1.19 1.96
C MET A 85 2.02 2.26 2.08
N ALA A 86 2.38 3.47 2.53
CA ALA A 86 1.45 4.62 2.52
C ALA A 86 1.05 4.98 1.09
N ILE A 87 2.03 5.01 0.17
CA ILE A 87 1.78 5.21 -1.27
C ILE A 87 0.84 4.11 -1.79
N ALA A 88 1.12 2.85 -1.43
CA ALA A 88 0.29 1.73 -1.85
C ALA A 88 -1.13 1.79 -1.32
N ALA A 89 -1.33 2.31 -0.11
CA ALA A 89 -2.66 2.45 0.47
C ALA A 89 -3.55 3.42 -0.31
N THR A 90 -2.97 4.33 -1.10
CA THR A 90 -3.72 5.20 -2.02
C THR A 90 -4.19 4.49 -3.29
N ASN A 91 -3.65 3.30 -3.61
CA ASN A 91 -3.86 2.56 -4.85
C ASN A 91 -3.65 3.40 -6.14
N SER A 92 -2.77 4.40 -6.08
CA SER A 92 -2.51 5.34 -7.16
C SER A 92 -1.09 5.22 -7.69
N LYS A 93 -0.95 4.74 -8.94
CA LYS A 93 0.35 4.75 -9.63
C LYS A 93 0.89 6.17 -9.85
N GLU A 94 0.00 7.15 -9.94
CA GLU A 94 0.37 8.55 -10.09
C GLU A 94 1.04 9.07 -8.83
N ASN A 95 0.52 8.71 -7.65
CA ASN A 95 1.16 9.08 -6.39
C ASN A 95 2.55 8.46 -6.26
N ALA A 96 2.73 7.20 -6.69
CA ALA A 96 4.05 6.56 -6.71
C ALA A 96 5.03 7.31 -7.62
N TYR A 97 4.60 7.70 -8.82
CA TYR A 97 5.40 8.50 -9.75
C TYR A 97 5.76 9.87 -9.17
N LEU A 98 4.76 10.63 -8.69
CA LEU A 98 4.96 11.98 -8.18
C LEU A 98 5.88 11.99 -6.96
N VAL A 99 5.71 11.04 -6.04
CA VAL A 99 6.58 10.94 -4.86
C VAL A 99 8.01 10.57 -5.27
N GLY A 100 8.21 9.58 -6.14
CA GLY A 100 9.54 9.22 -6.62
C GLY A 100 10.25 10.38 -7.33
N HIS A 101 9.51 11.12 -8.16
CA HIS A 101 10.00 12.32 -8.84
C HIS A 101 10.36 13.44 -7.87
N ALA A 102 9.50 13.73 -6.89
CA ALA A 102 9.74 14.77 -5.89
C ALA A 102 10.93 14.43 -4.97
N THR A 103 11.02 13.19 -4.48
CA THR A 103 12.16 12.69 -3.71
C THR A 103 13.47 12.87 -4.49
N ALA A 104 13.52 12.42 -5.75
CA ALA A 104 14.71 12.54 -6.58
C ALA A 104 15.10 14.00 -6.85
N ARG A 105 14.13 14.90 -7.10
CA ARG A 105 14.42 16.33 -7.31
C ARG A 105 15.07 16.97 -6.08
N GLU A 106 14.57 16.70 -4.88
CA GLU A 106 15.19 17.25 -3.65
C GLU A 106 16.61 16.71 -3.45
N LEU A 107 16.80 15.40 -3.59
CA LEU A 107 18.12 14.78 -3.42
C LEU A 107 19.13 15.25 -4.47
N SER A 108 18.71 15.40 -5.73
CA SER A 108 19.56 15.92 -6.80
C SER A 108 20.03 17.36 -6.54
N ALA A 109 19.21 18.16 -5.86
CA ALA A 109 19.56 19.54 -5.54
C ALA A 109 20.76 19.64 -4.58
N ILE A 110 20.99 18.61 -3.75
CA ILE A 110 22.19 18.52 -2.90
C ILE A 110 23.34 17.70 -3.52
N GLY A 111 23.16 17.21 -4.76
CA GLY A 111 24.20 16.48 -5.51
C GLY A 111 24.13 14.96 -5.40
N VAL A 112 23.06 14.39 -4.81
CA VAL A 112 22.81 12.94 -4.85
C VAL A 112 22.30 12.58 -6.24
N ASN A 113 22.92 11.59 -6.88
CA ASN A 113 22.57 11.18 -8.25
C ASN A 113 22.24 9.69 -8.37
N TRP A 114 22.21 8.96 -7.25
CA TRP A 114 21.80 7.57 -7.20
C TRP A 114 21.00 7.25 -5.94
N LEU A 115 19.73 6.91 -6.10
CA LEU A 115 18.86 6.44 -5.04
C LEU A 115 18.97 4.92 -4.93
N LEU A 116 19.34 4.41 -3.74
CA LEU A 116 19.33 2.98 -3.45
C LEU A 116 17.92 2.52 -3.06
N GLY A 117 17.02 2.59 -4.04
CA GLY A 117 15.63 2.15 -3.93
C GLY A 117 14.89 2.29 -5.26
N PRO A 118 13.58 2.02 -5.27
CA PRO A 118 12.77 1.60 -4.12
C PRO A 118 12.98 0.13 -3.74
N ALA A 119 12.54 -0.24 -2.54
CA ALA A 119 12.41 -1.64 -2.15
C ALA A 119 11.22 -2.27 -2.91
N LEU A 120 11.49 -3.35 -3.65
CA LEU A 120 10.51 -4.13 -4.40
C LEU A 120 10.18 -5.46 -3.71
N ASP A 121 10.61 -5.61 -2.45
CA ASP A 121 10.37 -6.79 -1.64
C ASP A 121 8.85 -6.99 -1.43
N VAL A 122 8.34 -8.19 -1.70
CA VAL A 122 6.91 -8.54 -1.50
C VAL A 122 6.73 -9.22 -0.14
N ILE A 123 5.76 -8.78 0.66
CA ILE A 123 5.42 -9.38 1.96
C ILE A 123 4.61 -10.67 1.72
N LEU A 124 5.22 -11.82 1.94
CA LEU A 124 4.54 -13.12 1.74
C LEU A 124 3.94 -13.69 3.03
N ASP A 125 4.52 -13.32 4.18
CA ASP A 125 4.03 -13.66 5.50
C ASP A 125 4.10 -12.44 6.43
N SER A 126 2.97 -11.81 6.69
CA SER A 126 2.90 -10.62 7.54
C SER A 126 3.28 -10.84 9.02
N THR A 127 3.35 -12.10 9.47
CA THR A 127 3.72 -12.45 10.85
C THR A 127 5.23 -12.40 11.08
N VAL A 128 6.02 -12.58 10.02
CA VAL A 128 7.48 -12.53 10.07
C VAL A 128 7.95 -11.07 10.06
N PRO A 129 8.70 -10.63 11.08
CA PRO A 129 9.20 -9.27 11.12
C PRO A 129 10.32 -9.08 10.09
N GLY A 130 10.20 -8.13 9.16
CA GLY A 130 11.20 -7.99 8.10
C GLY A 130 11.30 -6.59 7.51
N PHE A 131 10.24 -6.13 6.84
CA PHE A 131 10.29 -4.89 6.06
C PHE A 131 9.20 -3.86 6.38
N GLY A 132 8.02 -4.29 6.84
CA GLY A 132 6.94 -3.39 7.22
C GLY A 132 6.60 -2.41 6.11
N THR A 133 6.58 -1.11 6.43
CA THR A 133 6.16 -0.04 5.51
C THR A 133 7.14 0.28 4.38
N ARG A 134 8.33 -0.32 4.38
CA ARG A 134 9.33 -0.20 3.31
C ARG A 134 8.86 -0.86 2.01
N SER A 135 8.03 -1.90 2.12
CA SER A 135 7.42 -2.57 0.98
C SER A 135 6.13 -1.87 0.55
N PHE A 136 5.79 -1.96 -0.75
CA PHE A 136 4.48 -1.55 -1.26
C PHE A 136 3.36 -2.53 -0.85
N GLY A 137 3.66 -3.71 -0.32
CA GLY A 137 2.67 -4.65 0.19
C GLY A 137 2.97 -6.11 -0.12
N ASP A 138 1.90 -6.90 -0.15
CA ASP A 138 1.86 -8.35 -0.28
C ASP A 138 1.37 -8.85 -1.65
N ASP A 139 0.78 -7.98 -2.48
CA ASP A 139 0.44 -8.28 -3.88
C ASP A 139 1.63 -7.97 -4.82
N PRO A 140 2.26 -9.01 -5.43
CA PRO A 140 3.39 -8.81 -6.36
C PRO A 140 3.08 -7.87 -7.53
N HIS A 141 1.85 -7.87 -8.05
CA HIS A 141 1.48 -7.02 -9.18
C HIS A 141 1.28 -5.57 -8.77
N LEU A 142 0.74 -5.32 -7.57
CA LEU A 142 0.67 -3.98 -7.01
C LEU A 142 2.08 -3.43 -6.74
N VAL A 143 2.96 -4.23 -6.14
CA VAL A 143 4.36 -3.87 -5.88
C VAL A 143 5.08 -3.56 -7.21
N ALA A 144 4.90 -4.41 -8.23
CA ALA A 144 5.45 -4.18 -9.57
C ALA A 144 4.96 -2.85 -10.18
N LYS A 145 3.65 -2.61 -10.14
CA LYS A 145 3.01 -1.41 -10.70
C LYS A 145 3.51 -0.13 -10.01
N LEU A 146 3.51 -0.10 -8.68
CA LEU A 146 3.87 1.10 -7.92
C LEU A 146 5.39 1.33 -7.93
N GLY A 147 6.17 0.28 -7.71
CA GLY A 147 7.63 0.34 -7.76
C GLY A 147 8.16 0.82 -9.11
N SER A 148 7.61 0.32 -10.21
CA SER A 148 7.94 0.80 -11.57
C SER A 148 7.64 2.30 -11.75
N ASN A 149 6.48 2.77 -11.30
CA ASN A 149 6.12 4.18 -11.45
C ASN A 149 7.00 5.09 -10.58
N PHE A 150 7.38 4.64 -9.38
CA PHE A 150 8.35 5.33 -8.53
C PHE A 150 9.72 5.43 -9.22
N ILE A 151 10.24 4.32 -9.76
CA ILE A 151 11.49 4.28 -10.53
C ILE A 151 11.44 5.25 -11.71
N ARG A 152 10.32 5.26 -12.46
CA ARG A 152 10.12 6.21 -13.56
C ARG A 152 10.20 7.65 -13.08
N GLY A 153 9.54 7.98 -11.96
CA GLY A 153 9.61 9.33 -11.37
C GLY A 153 11.02 9.78 -11.05
N CYS A 154 11.83 8.91 -10.43
CA CYS A 154 13.22 9.24 -10.13
C CYS A 154 14.07 9.46 -11.38
N ARG A 155 13.87 8.62 -12.41
CA ARG A 155 14.60 8.71 -13.67
C ARG A 155 14.27 9.98 -14.45
N ASP A 156 13.00 10.37 -14.48
CA ASP A 156 12.56 11.62 -15.14
C ASP A 156 13.14 12.85 -14.40
N ALA A 157 13.34 12.74 -13.09
CA ALA A 157 14.11 13.70 -12.28
C ALA A 157 15.64 13.57 -12.42
N HIS A 158 16.13 12.76 -13.36
CA HIS A 158 17.56 12.53 -13.65
C HIS A 158 18.36 11.99 -12.45
N VAL A 159 17.77 11.09 -11.67
CA VAL A 159 18.45 10.34 -10.60
C VAL A 159 18.33 8.85 -10.89
N ALA A 160 19.44 8.12 -10.83
CA ALA A 160 19.45 6.67 -11.00
C ALA A 160 18.70 5.98 -9.84
N CYS A 161 18.09 4.83 -10.10
CA CYS A 161 17.48 3.97 -9.07
C CYS A 161 18.18 2.61 -8.98
N CYS A 162 18.22 2.04 -7.77
CA CYS A 162 18.66 0.68 -7.52
C CYS A 162 17.54 -0.13 -6.84
N ALA A 163 16.83 -0.95 -7.62
CA ALA A 163 15.78 -1.81 -7.08
C ALA A 163 16.40 -2.89 -6.17
N LYS A 164 15.76 -3.16 -5.03
CA LYS A 164 16.29 -4.08 -4.02
C LYS A 164 15.17 -4.78 -3.24
N HIS A 165 15.41 -5.93 -2.62
CA HIS A 165 16.67 -6.68 -2.58
C HIS A 165 16.48 -7.95 -3.41
N PHE A 166 17.24 -8.15 -4.48
CA PHE A 166 17.02 -9.30 -5.36
C PHE A 166 17.75 -10.56 -4.86
N PRO A 167 17.11 -11.73 -4.70
CA PRO A 167 15.68 -12.03 -4.75
C PRO A 167 15.17 -12.33 -3.33
N LEU A 168 15.22 -11.36 -2.43
CA LEU A 168 14.65 -11.45 -1.10
C LEU A 168 13.17 -11.02 -1.13
N GLY A 169 12.37 -11.63 -0.25
CA GLY A 169 10.99 -11.22 0.02
C GLY A 169 10.91 -10.45 1.33
N GLY A 170 9.91 -9.57 1.45
CA GLY A 170 9.78 -8.57 2.52
C GLY A 170 9.47 -9.15 3.91
N SER A 171 9.28 -10.47 4.02
CA SER A 171 8.94 -11.15 5.26
C SER A 171 9.08 -12.67 5.15
N LEU A 172 10.04 -13.14 4.35
CA LEU A 172 10.30 -14.57 4.26
C LEU A 172 10.98 -15.05 5.55
N GLU A 173 10.54 -16.20 6.07
CA GLU A 173 11.30 -16.90 7.11
C GLU A 173 12.68 -17.26 6.58
N ILE A 174 13.69 -16.88 7.34
CA ILE A 174 15.09 -17.16 7.06
C ILE A 174 15.55 -18.15 8.11
N ASP A 175 15.94 -19.34 7.67
CA ASP A 175 16.57 -20.31 8.56
C ASP A 175 18.03 -19.90 8.79
N GLU A 176 18.31 -19.36 9.97
CA GLU A 176 19.67 -19.03 10.45
C GLU A 176 20.33 -20.20 11.21
N SER A 177 19.59 -21.28 11.48
CA SER A 177 20.01 -22.36 12.37
C SER A 177 20.92 -23.40 11.68
N VAL A 178 20.85 -23.50 10.36
CA VAL A 178 21.52 -24.56 9.59
C VAL A 178 22.82 -24.08 8.91
N ALA A 179 23.00 -22.77 8.69
CA ALA A 179 24.19 -22.20 8.06
C ALA A 179 24.49 -20.78 8.55
N LYS A 180 25.75 -20.32 8.46
CA LYS A 180 26.12 -18.89 8.62
C LYS A 180 25.53 -17.97 7.52
N VAL A 181 24.66 -18.51 6.66
CA VAL A 181 24.07 -17.85 5.49
C VAL A 181 22.55 -17.91 5.63
N PRO A 182 21.86 -16.76 5.66
CA PRO A 182 20.40 -16.68 5.57
C PRO A 182 19.84 -17.50 4.40
N VAL A 183 18.89 -18.42 4.61
CA VAL A 183 18.32 -19.26 3.54
C VAL A 183 16.83 -18.99 3.30
N ILE A 184 16.47 -18.72 2.04
CA ILE A 184 15.10 -18.75 1.53
C ILE A 184 14.74 -20.20 1.20
N SER A 185 13.77 -20.74 1.92
CA SER A 185 13.30 -22.13 1.77
C SER A 185 12.37 -22.33 0.56
N THR A 186 11.76 -21.26 0.07
CA THR A 186 10.81 -21.24 -1.06
C THR A 186 11.47 -21.65 -2.39
N SER A 187 10.74 -22.41 -3.21
CA SER A 187 11.22 -22.85 -4.54
C SER A 187 11.33 -21.70 -5.54
N LEU A 188 12.24 -21.79 -6.50
CA LEU A 188 12.41 -20.75 -7.52
C LEU A 188 11.12 -20.50 -8.31
N GLU A 189 10.35 -21.55 -8.61
CA GLU A 189 9.07 -21.46 -9.32
C GLU A 189 8.08 -20.59 -8.54
N GLN A 190 8.00 -20.75 -7.22
CA GLN A 190 7.18 -19.91 -6.35
C GLN A 190 7.73 -18.47 -6.28
N LEU A 191 9.05 -18.29 -6.23
CA LEU A 191 9.66 -16.96 -6.24
C LEU A 191 9.35 -16.21 -7.55
N ARG A 192 9.36 -16.92 -8.70
CA ARG A 192 8.98 -16.39 -10.02
C ARG A 192 7.55 -15.88 -10.08
N GLN A 193 6.64 -16.51 -9.34
CA GLN A 193 5.23 -16.12 -9.27
C GLN A 193 4.96 -15.03 -8.21
N SER A 194 5.98 -14.63 -7.45
CA SER A 194 5.84 -13.68 -6.34
C SER A 194 6.95 -12.63 -6.35
N ILE A 195 8.01 -12.82 -5.57
CA ILE A 195 9.03 -11.80 -5.30
C ILE A 195 9.81 -11.35 -6.55
N ILE A 196 9.86 -12.16 -7.61
CA ILE A 196 10.58 -11.83 -8.85
C ILE A 196 9.71 -10.95 -9.77
N VAL A 197 8.38 -11.01 -9.66
CA VAL A 197 7.43 -10.27 -10.52
C VAL A 197 7.73 -8.76 -10.54
N PRO A 198 7.96 -8.08 -9.40
CA PRO A 198 8.34 -6.67 -9.41
C PRO A 198 9.66 -6.38 -10.11
N PHE A 199 10.66 -7.24 -9.97
CA PHE A 199 11.97 -7.06 -10.62
C PHE A 199 11.88 -7.25 -12.13
N GLU A 200 11.13 -8.25 -12.61
CA GLU A 200 10.88 -8.43 -14.05
C GLU A 200 10.20 -7.19 -14.67
N GLN A 201 9.25 -6.58 -13.96
CA GLN A 201 8.64 -5.34 -14.41
C GLN A 201 9.64 -4.18 -14.40
N ALA A 202 10.42 -4.01 -13.32
CA ALA A 202 11.44 -2.97 -13.22
C ALA A 202 12.53 -3.10 -14.30
N ILE A 203 12.95 -4.32 -14.65
CA ILE A 203 13.90 -4.60 -15.74
C ILE A 203 13.30 -4.17 -17.08
N ARG A 204 12.05 -4.55 -17.37
CA ARG A 204 11.34 -4.14 -18.60
C ARG A 204 11.19 -2.62 -18.71
N ASP A 205 11.01 -1.93 -17.59
CA ASP A 205 10.89 -0.48 -17.54
C ASP A 205 12.26 0.24 -17.45
N GLY A 206 13.36 -0.53 -17.48
CA GLY A 206 14.71 -0.02 -17.63
C GLY A 206 15.34 0.54 -16.35
N VAL A 207 15.09 -0.09 -15.18
CA VAL A 207 15.79 0.23 -13.93
C VAL A 207 17.31 0.23 -14.10
N ASP A 208 18.00 1.18 -13.47
CA ASP A 208 19.44 1.40 -13.71
C ASP A 208 20.34 0.47 -12.89
N GLY A 209 19.91 0.14 -11.67
CA GLY A 209 20.61 -0.71 -10.71
C GLY A 209 19.69 -1.80 -10.12
N ILE A 210 20.27 -2.96 -9.79
CA ILE A 210 19.64 -3.98 -8.93
C ILE A 210 20.63 -4.39 -7.85
N ALA A 211 20.22 -4.30 -6.58
CA ALA A 211 21.02 -4.77 -5.46
C ALA A 211 20.69 -6.23 -5.15
N ALA A 212 21.72 -7.07 -5.17
CA ALA A 212 21.62 -8.49 -4.87
C ALA A 212 21.73 -8.75 -3.36
N ALA A 213 20.82 -9.54 -2.81
CA ALA A 213 20.70 -9.80 -1.39
C ALA A 213 21.79 -10.75 -0.85
N GLY A 214 22.07 -10.62 0.44
CA GLY A 214 22.95 -11.51 1.20
C GLY A 214 22.30 -12.82 1.67
N CYS A 215 21.38 -13.43 0.91
CA CYS A 215 20.69 -14.67 1.27
C CYS A 215 20.86 -15.76 0.19
N ALA A 216 20.77 -17.03 0.57
CA ALA A 216 20.76 -18.18 -0.32
C ALA A 216 19.33 -18.60 -0.69
N ILE A 217 19.18 -19.30 -1.81
CA ILE A 217 17.91 -19.95 -2.21
C ILE A 217 18.13 -21.45 -2.18
N SER A 218 17.37 -22.17 -1.35
CA SER A 218 17.52 -23.62 -1.15
C SER A 218 17.43 -24.41 -2.47
N SER A 219 16.50 -24.03 -3.35
CA SER A 219 16.25 -24.67 -4.63
C SER A 219 17.34 -24.42 -5.69
N MET A 220 18.28 -23.50 -5.46
CA MET A 220 19.35 -23.22 -6.43
C MET A 220 20.51 -24.22 -6.41
N GLY A 221 20.55 -25.14 -5.44
CA GLY A 221 21.46 -26.28 -5.47
C GLY A 221 21.95 -26.73 -4.09
N PRO A 222 22.75 -27.79 -4.06
CA PRO A 222 23.16 -28.44 -2.81
C PRO A 222 24.16 -27.62 -1.98
N LYS A 223 24.82 -26.62 -2.58
CA LYS A 223 25.73 -25.70 -1.88
C LYS A 223 25.04 -24.35 -1.73
N LEU A 224 24.64 -24.03 -0.50
CA LEU A 224 24.06 -22.75 -0.15
C LEU A 224 25.13 -21.65 -0.29
N MET A 225 24.78 -20.57 -0.98
CA MET A 225 25.64 -19.42 -1.20
C MET A 225 24.78 -18.16 -1.26
N HIS A 226 25.30 -17.06 -0.71
CA HIS A 226 24.65 -15.75 -0.80
C HIS A 226 24.36 -15.39 -2.28
N ALA A 227 23.18 -14.87 -2.57
CA ALA A 227 22.73 -14.53 -3.91
C ALA A 227 23.70 -13.55 -4.58
N CYS A 228 24.20 -12.56 -3.84
CA CYS A 228 25.23 -11.62 -4.31
C CYS A 228 26.59 -12.25 -4.66
N LEU A 229 26.82 -13.53 -4.31
CA LEU A 229 28.02 -14.30 -4.63
C LEU A 229 27.73 -15.51 -5.54
N SER A 230 26.49 -15.67 -6.02
CA SER A 230 26.04 -16.86 -6.74
C SER A 230 25.90 -16.62 -8.24
N LYS A 231 26.71 -17.33 -9.05
CA LYS A 231 26.62 -17.29 -10.51
C LYS A 231 25.25 -17.74 -11.03
N LYS A 232 24.62 -18.72 -10.37
CA LYS A 232 23.28 -19.19 -10.73
C LYS A 232 22.23 -18.09 -10.57
N VAL A 233 22.34 -17.29 -9.51
CA VAL A 233 21.39 -16.20 -9.25
C VAL A 233 21.68 -14.98 -10.14
N LEU A 234 22.93 -14.54 -10.21
CA LEU A 234 23.24 -13.29 -10.92
C LEU A 234 23.46 -13.49 -12.43
N THR A 235 24.20 -14.51 -12.84
CA THR A 235 24.47 -14.74 -14.27
C THR A 235 23.35 -15.53 -14.92
N GLU A 236 22.98 -16.71 -14.38
CA GLU A 236 22.02 -17.58 -15.08
C GLU A 236 20.59 -17.05 -14.97
N LEU A 237 20.15 -16.67 -13.76
CA LEU A 237 18.81 -16.12 -13.55
C LEU A 237 18.72 -14.64 -13.96
N LEU A 238 19.43 -13.73 -13.28
CA LEU A 238 19.23 -12.29 -13.47
C LEU A 238 19.71 -11.76 -14.85
N ARG A 239 20.93 -12.10 -15.28
CA ARG A 239 21.40 -11.75 -16.63
C ARG A 239 20.76 -12.62 -17.71
N GLY A 240 20.80 -13.94 -17.55
CA GLY A 240 20.42 -14.90 -18.58
C GLY A 240 18.91 -14.96 -18.81
N GLN A 241 18.14 -15.33 -17.79
CA GLN A 241 16.70 -15.56 -17.94
C GLN A 241 15.87 -14.28 -17.87
N LEU A 242 16.23 -13.35 -16.98
CA LEU A 242 15.51 -12.07 -16.84
C LEU A 242 16.02 -10.99 -17.78
N GLY A 243 17.16 -11.20 -18.46
CA GLY A 243 17.68 -10.28 -19.48
C GLY A 243 18.11 -8.91 -18.93
N TYR A 244 18.47 -8.82 -17.65
CA TYR A 244 18.90 -7.54 -17.08
C TYR A 244 20.26 -7.14 -17.63
N GLU A 245 20.42 -5.90 -18.11
CA GLU A 245 21.69 -5.37 -18.65
C GLU A 245 22.26 -4.16 -17.88
N GLY A 246 21.54 -3.67 -16.86
CA GLY A 246 21.96 -2.54 -16.01
C GLY A 246 23.02 -2.93 -14.97
N VAL A 247 23.31 -2.07 -13.98
CA VAL A 247 24.33 -2.34 -12.95
C VAL A 247 23.81 -3.32 -11.90
N ILE A 248 24.56 -4.38 -11.58
CA ILE A 248 24.30 -5.27 -10.44
C ILE A 248 25.22 -4.88 -9.29
N VAL A 249 24.65 -4.60 -8.12
CA VAL A 249 25.37 -4.22 -6.91
C VAL A 249 25.32 -5.37 -5.90
N SER A 250 26.43 -5.70 -5.27
CA SER A 250 26.44 -6.69 -4.18
C SER A 250 25.76 -6.15 -2.92
N GLU A 251 25.32 -7.07 -2.05
CA GLU A 251 25.10 -6.75 -0.63
C GLU A 251 26.40 -6.19 -0.01
N CYS A 252 26.28 -5.50 1.13
CA CYS A 252 27.44 -5.06 1.89
C CYS A 252 28.28 -6.28 2.35
N LEU A 253 29.50 -6.40 1.84
CA LEU A 253 30.38 -7.54 2.17
C LEU A 253 30.90 -7.50 3.61
N GLU A 254 30.71 -6.38 4.32
CA GLU A 254 31.00 -6.25 5.76
C GLU A 254 29.97 -6.95 6.64
N MET A 255 28.84 -7.38 6.08
CA MET A 255 27.83 -8.12 6.83
C MET A 255 28.45 -9.38 7.44
N ASP A 256 28.24 -9.61 8.73
CA ASP A 256 28.87 -10.68 9.50
C ASP A 256 28.75 -12.06 8.82
N GLY A 257 27.57 -12.35 8.26
CA GLY A 257 27.32 -13.60 7.54
C GLY A 257 28.29 -13.85 6.37
N ILE A 258 28.69 -12.80 5.64
CA ILE A 258 29.64 -12.87 4.52
C ILE A 258 31.08 -12.74 5.02
N ALA A 259 31.36 -11.73 5.85
CA ALA A 259 32.71 -11.43 6.33
C ALA A 259 33.32 -12.59 7.13
N GLN A 260 32.51 -13.30 7.94
CA GLN A 260 32.99 -14.42 8.75
C GLN A 260 32.96 -15.78 8.05
N SER A 261 32.20 -15.93 6.96
CA SER A 261 32.09 -17.20 6.24
C SER A 261 33.03 -17.27 5.03
N VAL A 262 33.13 -16.17 4.27
CA VAL A 262 33.92 -16.08 3.04
C VAL A 262 35.13 -15.16 3.21
N GLY A 263 34.99 -14.07 3.96
CA GLY A 263 35.98 -12.99 4.04
C GLY A 263 35.80 -11.97 2.91
N VAL A 264 36.08 -10.70 3.19
CA VAL A 264 35.76 -9.58 2.29
C VAL A 264 36.55 -9.67 0.97
N GLY A 265 37.83 -10.01 1.05
CA GLY A 265 38.69 -10.15 -0.13
C GLY A 265 38.21 -11.23 -1.10
N GLN A 266 37.92 -12.43 -0.59
CA GLN A 266 37.39 -13.54 -1.40
C GLN A 266 35.99 -13.23 -1.91
N ALA A 267 35.12 -12.67 -1.06
CA ALA A 267 33.77 -12.29 -1.46
C ALA A 267 33.76 -11.22 -2.56
N THR A 268 34.74 -10.32 -2.58
CA THR A 268 34.93 -9.33 -3.66
C THR A 268 35.17 -10.02 -5.00
N VAL A 269 36.12 -10.96 -5.05
CA VAL A 269 36.44 -11.72 -6.27
C VAL A 269 35.27 -12.61 -6.69
N MET A 270 34.64 -13.28 -5.74
CA MET A 270 33.47 -14.14 -5.98
C MET A 270 32.27 -13.35 -6.51
N GLY A 271 31.95 -12.19 -5.92
CA GLY A 271 30.84 -11.35 -6.35
C GLY A 271 31.02 -10.85 -7.79
N LEU A 272 32.22 -10.36 -8.12
CA LEU A 272 32.58 -9.97 -9.49
C LEU A 272 32.46 -11.15 -10.46
N GLY A 273 32.98 -12.32 -10.07
CA GLY A 273 32.90 -13.54 -10.86
C GLY A 273 31.48 -14.08 -11.05
N ALA A 274 30.61 -13.86 -10.06
CA ALA A 274 29.21 -14.30 -10.05
C ALA A 274 28.31 -13.43 -10.93
N GLY A 275 28.59 -12.12 -11.02
CA GLY A 275 27.81 -11.22 -11.89
C GLY A 275 27.75 -9.77 -11.42
N CYS A 276 28.11 -9.46 -10.17
CA CYS A 276 28.11 -8.08 -9.67
C CYS A 276 29.02 -7.20 -10.53
N ASP A 277 28.54 -6.04 -10.97
CA ASP A 277 29.39 -5.02 -11.60
C ASP A 277 30.04 -4.13 -10.53
N MET A 278 29.35 -3.96 -9.40
CA MET A 278 29.80 -3.12 -8.30
C MET A 278 29.79 -3.89 -6.97
N ILE A 279 30.91 -3.82 -6.25
CA ILE A 279 31.05 -4.37 -4.91
C ILE A 279 30.81 -3.28 -3.86
N ASN A 280 30.01 -3.60 -2.85
CA ASN A 280 29.67 -2.71 -1.74
C ASN A 280 30.45 -3.07 -0.47
N VAL A 281 31.25 -2.15 0.04
CA VAL A 281 32.01 -2.27 1.31
C VAL A 281 31.82 -0.97 2.10
N CYS A 282 30.87 -0.99 3.03
CA CYS A 282 30.17 0.21 3.47
C CYS A 282 31.01 1.22 4.26
N ARG A 283 31.97 0.82 5.10
CA ARG A 283 32.55 1.71 6.11
C ARG A 283 33.95 1.36 6.59
N SER A 284 34.27 0.08 6.73
CA SER A 284 35.52 -0.37 7.34
C SER A 284 36.71 -0.16 6.41
N PHE A 285 37.50 0.88 6.68
CA PHE A 285 38.67 1.22 5.85
C PHE A 285 39.63 0.05 5.63
N PRO A 286 40.01 -0.76 6.64
CA PRO A 286 40.84 -1.94 6.41
C PRO A 286 40.21 -2.97 5.45
N MET A 287 38.90 -3.22 5.56
CA MET A 287 38.19 -4.15 4.68
C MET A 287 38.02 -3.60 3.26
N GLN A 288 37.88 -2.28 3.12
CA GLN A 288 37.88 -1.59 1.83
C GLN A 288 39.22 -1.77 1.11
N LEU A 289 40.34 -1.62 1.83
CA LEU A 289 41.68 -1.88 1.30
C LEU A 289 41.89 -3.37 0.97
N GLU A 290 41.40 -4.29 1.81
CA GLU A 290 41.43 -5.73 1.54
C GLU A 290 40.71 -6.10 0.23
N ALA A 291 39.55 -5.49 -0.02
CA ALA A 291 38.80 -5.69 -1.25
C ALA A 291 39.61 -5.25 -2.49
N PHE A 292 40.24 -4.07 -2.44
CA PHE A 292 41.14 -3.60 -3.51
C PHE A 292 42.32 -4.54 -3.72
N ALA A 293 43.05 -4.88 -2.64
CA ALA A 293 44.21 -5.77 -2.73
C ALA A 293 43.85 -7.14 -3.32
N SER A 294 42.70 -7.69 -2.95
CA SER A 294 42.23 -8.99 -3.44
C SER A 294 41.82 -8.93 -4.91
N LEU A 295 41.20 -7.84 -5.37
CA LEU A 295 40.90 -7.64 -6.78
C LEU A 295 42.17 -7.48 -7.62
N SER A 296 43.15 -6.69 -7.15
CA SER A 296 44.44 -6.55 -7.82
C SER A 296 45.14 -7.91 -7.97
N LEU A 297 45.20 -8.69 -6.88
CA LEU A 297 45.80 -10.03 -6.91
C LEU A 297 45.05 -10.97 -7.89
N ALA A 298 43.71 -10.90 -7.92
CA ALA A 298 42.90 -11.70 -8.84
C ALA A 298 43.09 -11.34 -10.31
N LEU A 299 43.47 -10.09 -10.62
CA LEU A 299 43.83 -9.65 -11.96
C LEU A 299 45.25 -10.11 -12.32
N GLU A 300 46.21 -9.90 -11.41
CA GLU A 300 47.61 -10.30 -11.59
C GLU A 300 47.75 -11.80 -11.85
N ASN A 301 47.03 -12.63 -11.07
CA ASN A 301 47.05 -14.07 -11.22
C ASN A 301 46.06 -14.60 -12.28
N LYS A 302 45.32 -13.71 -12.96
CA LYS A 302 44.34 -14.02 -14.02
C LYS A 302 43.14 -14.87 -13.57
N THR A 303 42.83 -14.92 -12.27
CA THR A 303 41.58 -15.50 -11.76
C THR A 303 40.36 -14.74 -12.30
N VAL A 304 40.48 -13.41 -12.42
CA VAL A 304 39.52 -12.56 -13.11
C VAL A 304 40.22 -11.94 -14.32
N PRO A 305 39.75 -12.15 -15.55
CA PRO A 305 40.34 -11.50 -16.72
C PRO A 305 40.02 -10.00 -16.73
N ALA A 306 40.98 -9.17 -17.16
CA ALA A 306 40.81 -7.72 -17.25
C ALA A 306 39.59 -7.31 -18.09
N SER A 307 39.33 -8.01 -19.19
CA SER A 307 38.16 -7.79 -20.05
C SER A 307 36.82 -7.91 -19.32
N ARG A 308 36.73 -8.77 -18.29
CA ARG A 308 35.52 -8.88 -17.47
C ARG A 308 35.35 -7.68 -16.55
N VAL A 309 36.43 -7.08 -16.07
CA VAL A 309 36.37 -5.84 -15.28
C VAL A 309 36.00 -4.67 -16.18
N GLU A 310 36.57 -4.58 -17.38
CA GLU A 310 36.25 -3.56 -18.39
C GLU A 310 34.77 -3.61 -18.80
N GLU A 311 34.22 -4.80 -19.04
CA GLU A 311 32.80 -4.98 -19.34
C GLU A 311 31.91 -4.39 -18.23
N LYS A 312 32.22 -4.69 -16.97
CA LYS A 312 31.49 -4.20 -15.80
C LYS A 312 31.64 -2.69 -15.61
N ALA A 313 32.86 -2.19 -15.78
CA ALA A 313 33.16 -0.76 -15.74
C ALA A 313 32.42 0.01 -16.83
N SER A 314 32.24 -0.57 -18.02
CA SER A 314 31.49 0.07 -19.12
C SER A 314 30.01 0.29 -18.77
N ARG A 315 29.37 -0.63 -18.04
CA ARG A 315 27.98 -0.47 -17.54
C ARG A 315 27.90 0.68 -16.52
N ILE A 316 28.83 0.71 -15.58
CA ILE A 316 28.90 1.78 -14.56
C ILE A 316 29.19 3.13 -15.23
N SER A 317 30.09 3.18 -16.21
CA SER A 317 30.43 4.39 -16.97
C SER A 317 29.24 4.89 -17.79
N SER A 318 28.47 3.98 -18.41
CA SER A 318 27.24 4.31 -19.14
C SER A 318 26.19 4.90 -18.19
N MET A 319 26.03 4.33 -17.00
CA MET A 319 25.14 4.88 -15.97
C MET A 319 25.60 6.27 -15.51
N LYS A 320 26.91 6.47 -15.27
CA LYS A 320 27.48 7.79 -14.94
C LYS A 320 27.17 8.83 -16.01
N ASN A 321 27.44 8.53 -17.28
CA ASN A 321 27.20 9.45 -18.40
C ASN A 321 25.74 9.88 -18.52
N LYS A 322 24.80 9.03 -18.07
CA LYS A 322 23.38 9.33 -18.10
C LYS A 322 22.92 10.30 -17.00
N TYR A 323 23.55 10.26 -15.83
CA TYR A 323 23.03 10.93 -14.62
C TYR A 323 23.96 11.98 -14.01
N THR A 324 25.20 12.10 -14.49
CA THR A 324 26.12 13.10 -13.96
C THR A 324 27.17 13.52 -14.98
N ASN A 325 27.61 14.77 -14.86
CA ASN A 325 28.78 15.32 -15.54
C ASN A 325 29.47 16.34 -14.61
N TRP A 326 30.69 16.75 -14.93
CA TRP A 326 31.47 17.63 -14.06
C TRP A 326 30.81 18.98 -13.79
N GLN A 327 30.06 19.53 -14.76
CA GLN A 327 29.34 20.79 -14.57
C GLN A 327 28.26 20.63 -13.49
N GLN A 328 27.44 19.58 -13.58
CA GLN A 328 26.39 19.31 -12.59
C GLN A 328 26.98 18.94 -11.22
N ALA A 329 28.00 18.08 -11.20
CA ALA A 329 28.58 17.57 -9.96
C ALA A 329 29.30 18.64 -9.13
N LEU A 330 29.96 19.61 -9.77
CA LEU A 330 30.66 20.70 -9.10
C LEU A 330 29.74 21.88 -8.74
N HIS A 331 28.58 21.97 -9.41
CA HIS A 331 27.58 23.02 -9.24
C HIS A 331 26.16 22.45 -9.06
N PRO A 332 25.91 21.69 -7.98
CA PRO A 332 24.56 21.25 -7.62
C PRO A 332 23.61 22.45 -7.42
N LEU A 333 22.30 22.23 -7.64
CA LEU A 333 21.29 23.30 -7.66
C LEU A 333 21.20 24.08 -6.34
N GLY A 334 21.49 23.43 -5.22
CA GLY A 334 21.63 24.04 -3.91
C GLY A 334 20.32 24.38 -3.19
N LEU A 335 20.46 25.07 -2.06
CA LEU A 335 19.36 25.29 -1.10
C LEU A 335 18.25 26.21 -1.63
N GLN A 336 18.58 27.20 -2.47
CA GLN A 336 17.57 28.07 -3.09
C GLN A 336 16.59 27.28 -3.97
N HIS A 337 17.09 26.26 -4.67
CA HIS A 337 16.25 25.38 -5.45
C HIS A 337 15.32 24.56 -4.54
N LEU A 338 15.85 23.98 -3.46
CA LEU A 338 15.04 23.25 -2.46
C LEU A 338 13.93 24.12 -1.86
N GLU A 339 14.24 25.37 -1.51
CA GLU A 339 13.27 26.32 -0.99
C GLU A 339 12.12 26.55 -1.97
N SER A 340 12.41 26.61 -3.28
CA SER A 340 11.38 26.75 -4.32
C SER A 340 10.46 25.54 -4.47
N LEU A 341 10.94 24.33 -4.15
CA LEU A 341 10.17 23.07 -4.26
C LEU A 341 9.31 22.79 -3.03
N ARG A 342 9.70 23.35 -1.88
CA ARG A 342 9.20 22.96 -0.56
C ARG A 342 7.68 23.00 -0.45
N ALA A 343 7.03 24.05 -0.94
CA ALA A 343 5.58 24.20 -0.82
C ALA A 343 4.83 23.11 -1.59
N GLU A 344 5.23 22.89 -2.85
CA GLU A 344 4.66 21.88 -3.73
C GLU A 344 4.85 20.46 -3.15
N HIS A 345 6.07 20.14 -2.74
CA HIS A 345 6.44 18.83 -2.23
C HIS A 345 5.78 18.50 -0.89
N ARG A 346 5.69 19.47 0.03
CA ARG A 346 4.94 19.29 1.29
C ARG A 346 3.46 19.10 1.05
N GLN A 347 2.88 19.80 0.07
CA GLN A 347 1.47 19.61 -0.30
C GLN A 347 1.24 18.24 -0.94
N LEU A 348 2.18 17.74 -1.75
CA LEU A 348 2.15 16.38 -2.28
C LEU A 348 2.19 15.35 -1.14
N ALA A 349 3.16 15.46 -0.22
CA ALA A 349 3.27 14.56 0.92
C ALA A 349 1.99 14.55 1.77
N LEU A 350 1.44 15.73 2.08
CA LEU A 350 0.18 15.87 2.80
C LEU A 350 -0.96 15.15 2.07
N ARG A 351 -1.16 15.42 0.79
CA ARG A 351 -2.24 14.83 -0.02
C ARG A 351 -2.16 13.30 -0.06
N VAL A 352 -0.95 12.75 -0.24
CA VAL A 352 -0.77 11.30 -0.30
C VAL A 352 -1.02 10.68 1.08
N TYR A 353 -0.60 11.31 2.19
CA TYR A 353 -0.96 10.85 3.53
C TYR A 353 -2.46 10.95 3.81
N GLU A 354 -3.14 12.01 3.37
CA GLU A 354 -4.59 12.15 3.52
C GLU A 354 -5.32 10.98 2.84
N GLN A 355 -4.88 10.63 1.62
CA GLN A 355 -5.43 9.52 0.84
C GLN A 355 -5.04 8.15 1.39
N SER A 356 -3.93 8.04 2.12
CA SER A 356 -3.43 6.77 2.63
C SER A 356 -4.10 6.32 3.92
N MET A 357 -4.75 7.21 4.69
CA MET A 357 -5.35 6.85 5.98
C MET A 357 -6.38 5.73 5.82
N THR A 358 -6.21 4.63 6.57
CA THR A 358 -7.04 3.43 6.42
C THR A 358 -7.71 3.06 7.73
N ILE A 359 -9.03 2.91 7.71
CA ILE A 359 -9.79 2.27 8.79
C ILE A 359 -9.87 0.77 8.47
N LEU A 360 -9.21 -0.06 9.27
CA LEU A 360 -9.24 -1.52 9.13
C LEU A 360 -10.51 -2.10 9.73
N GLN A 361 -10.95 -1.53 10.85
CA GLN A 361 -12.18 -1.92 11.54
C GLN A 361 -12.73 -0.74 12.33
N ASP A 362 -14.05 -0.60 12.39
CA ASP A 362 -14.74 0.41 13.20
C ASP A 362 -16.12 -0.12 13.60
N ASP A 363 -16.10 -1.04 14.57
CA ASP A 363 -17.30 -1.74 15.06
C ASP A 363 -17.25 -1.93 16.60
N PRO A 364 -18.14 -1.26 17.36
CA PRO A 364 -19.09 -0.24 16.89
C PRO A 364 -18.35 1.00 16.35
N PRO A 365 -18.96 1.80 15.46
CA PRO A 365 -18.31 2.98 14.90
C PRO A 365 -18.09 4.06 15.95
N VAL A 366 -16.84 4.52 16.10
CA VAL A 366 -16.46 5.57 17.06
C VAL A 366 -15.94 6.81 16.36
N ILE A 367 -15.51 6.71 15.11
CA ILE A 367 -14.95 7.83 14.34
C ILE A 367 -16.05 8.47 13.48
N PRO A 368 -16.19 9.80 13.49
CA PRO A 368 -15.34 10.78 14.18
C PRO A 368 -15.67 10.96 15.66
N LEU A 369 -14.62 11.11 16.48
CA LEU A 369 -14.72 11.21 17.94
C LEU A 369 -15.59 12.39 18.39
N THR A 370 -15.57 13.49 17.63
CA THR A 370 -16.32 14.72 17.92
C THR A 370 -17.84 14.56 17.80
N GLN A 371 -18.31 13.53 17.08
CA GLN A 371 -19.74 13.23 16.93
C GLN A 371 -20.18 12.10 17.86
N THR A 372 -19.26 11.21 18.24
CA THR A 372 -19.56 10.01 19.01
C THR A 372 -19.37 10.20 20.52
N LEU A 373 -18.39 11.02 20.93
CA LEU A 373 -18.10 11.27 22.34
C LEU A 373 -18.88 12.47 22.91
N PRO A 374 -19.40 12.36 24.14
CA PRO A 374 -19.87 13.52 24.90
C PRO A 374 -18.81 14.62 25.07
N THR A 375 -19.25 15.87 25.17
CA THR A 375 -18.36 17.06 25.27
C THR A 375 -17.43 17.08 26.49
N ARG A 376 -17.67 16.24 27.50
CA ARG A 376 -16.86 16.12 28.73
C ARG A 376 -16.27 14.71 28.92
N SER A 377 -15.96 14.02 27.82
CA SER A 377 -15.33 12.71 27.88
C SER A 377 -13.88 12.77 28.38
N LYS A 378 -13.45 11.74 29.09
CA LYS A 378 -12.06 11.49 29.45
C LYS A 378 -11.43 10.52 28.45
N VAL A 379 -10.49 11.01 27.65
CA VAL A 379 -9.75 10.24 26.65
C VAL A 379 -8.39 9.87 27.22
N VAL A 380 -8.09 8.57 27.29
CA VAL A 380 -6.77 8.07 27.70
C VAL A 380 -5.98 7.72 26.45
N LEU A 381 -4.80 8.33 26.27
CA LEU A 381 -3.89 8.08 25.17
C LEU A 381 -2.67 7.32 25.67
N PHE A 382 -2.49 6.09 25.20
CA PHE A 382 -1.31 5.25 25.44
C PHE A 382 -0.40 5.25 24.23
N THR A 383 0.86 5.65 24.42
CA THR A 383 1.86 5.69 23.33
C THR A 383 3.09 4.86 23.62
N PRO A 384 3.70 4.20 22.61
CA PRO A 384 4.92 3.45 22.82
C PRO A 384 6.11 4.40 22.99
N LEU A 385 7.14 3.94 23.71
CA LEU A 385 8.43 4.62 23.74
C LEU A 385 9.22 4.30 22.47
N LEU A 386 9.07 5.15 21.45
CA LEU A 386 9.86 5.05 20.21
C LEU A 386 11.19 5.79 20.34
N ARG A 387 12.22 5.25 19.69
CA ARG A 387 13.45 5.98 19.38
C ARG A 387 13.33 6.49 17.94
N VAL A 388 12.85 7.72 17.79
CA VAL A 388 12.77 8.38 16.48
C VAL A 388 14.07 9.17 16.27
N GLY A 389 14.77 8.94 15.15
CA GLY A 389 16.02 9.65 14.82
C GLY A 389 17.29 8.79 14.71
N GLN A 390 17.17 7.46 14.81
CA GLN A 390 18.18 6.55 14.25
C GLN A 390 17.50 5.77 13.13
N THR A 391 17.91 6.05 11.88
CA THR A 391 17.73 5.08 10.78
C THR A 391 18.11 3.71 11.33
N GLN A 392 17.27 2.69 11.11
CA GLN A 392 17.54 1.31 11.54
C GLN A 392 18.72 0.72 10.74
N SER A 393 19.92 1.24 11.00
CA SER A 393 21.19 0.55 10.96
C SER A 393 21.62 0.41 12.41
N SER A 394 21.79 -0.82 12.85
CA SER A 394 22.31 -1.27 14.15
C SER A 394 23.16 -0.25 14.98
N LEU A 395 22.76 -0.11 16.26
CA LEU A 395 23.53 0.21 17.49
C LEU A 395 24.05 1.64 17.81
N SER A 396 23.54 2.19 18.94
CA SER A 396 24.20 2.95 20.05
C SER A 396 24.01 4.49 20.23
N HIS A 397 24.36 5.02 21.42
CA HIS A 397 23.62 5.92 22.36
C HIS A 397 23.68 7.49 22.26
N GLY A 398 22.52 8.12 22.51
CA GLY A 398 22.09 9.27 23.40
C GLY A 398 22.96 10.47 23.86
N THR A 399 22.40 11.70 23.83
CA THR A 399 22.19 12.66 24.97
C THR A 399 21.44 13.96 24.59
N ARG A 400 20.83 14.66 25.58
CA ARG A 400 19.70 15.63 25.51
C ARG A 400 20.06 17.13 25.62
N GLY A 401 19.17 18.01 25.13
CA GLY A 401 19.05 19.44 25.50
C GLY A 401 17.67 20.05 25.13
N ARG A 402 17.06 20.85 26.01
CA ARG A 402 15.65 21.36 25.99
C ARG A 402 15.51 22.81 25.50
N SER A 403 14.40 23.18 24.81
CA SER A 403 13.45 24.29 25.15
C SER A 403 12.30 24.48 24.13
N LEU A 404 11.20 25.12 24.56
CA LEU A 404 9.79 25.04 24.09
C LEU A 404 9.31 26.14 23.11
N THR A 405 8.61 25.74 22.02
CA THR A 405 7.41 26.41 21.41
C THR A 405 6.82 25.53 20.28
N LEU A 406 5.49 25.43 20.15
CA LEU A 406 4.78 24.66 19.08
C LEU A 406 4.85 25.39 17.72
N GLN A 407 6.07 25.67 17.26
CA GLN A 407 6.41 26.07 15.91
C GLN A 407 7.25 24.94 15.30
N THR A 408 7.07 24.71 14.00
CA THR A 408 7.76 23.73 13.13
C THR A 408 9.28 23.96 13.02
N ARG A 409 9.99 23.97 14.16
CA ARG A 409 11.42 24.26 14.28
C ARG A 409 12.19 23.32 15.23
N ASN A 410 11.53 22.32 15.83
CA ASN A 410 12.10 21.47 16.88
C ASN A 410 12.27 19.98 16.51
N PHE A 411 12.14 19.58 15.25
CA PHE A 411 12.56 18.25 14.77
C PHE A 411 14.04 18.24 14.29
N ALA A 412 14.83 19.27 14.60
CA ALA A 412 16.26 19.30 14.35
C ALA A 412 17.02 18.39 15.33
N SER A 413 17.67 17.36 14.77
CA SER A 413 18.88 16.65 15.24
C SER A 413 18.94 16.15 16.70
N GLY A 414 17.82 15.89 17.36
CA GLY A 414 17.78 15.28 18.69
C GLY A 414 17.03 13.96 18.69
N SER A 415 17.62 12.91 19.26
CA SER A 415 16.92 11.67 19.61
C SER A 415 15.78 11.99 20.59
N MET A 416 14.58 12.30 20.08
CA MET A 416 13.42 12.48 20.95
C MET A 416 13.04 11.13 21.56
N TYR A 417 12.98 11.12 22.89
CA TYR A 417 12.59 9.93 23.64
C TYR A 417 11.07 9.88 23.75
N GLY A 418 10.47 8.91 23.06
CA GLY A 418 9.12 8.38 23.28
C GLY A 418 8.01 9.39 23.59
N GLU A 419 7.84 9.71 24.87
CA GLU A 419 6.74 10.55 25.36
C GLU A 419 6.76 11.96 24.77
N GLU A 420 7.94 12.60 24.68
CA GLU A 420 8.07 13.96 24.14
C GLU A 420 7.60 14.05 22.68
N TYR A 421 7.78 12.96 21.92
CA TYR A 421 7.41 12.88 20.52
C TYR A 421 5.88 12.94 20.33
N PHE A 422 5.14 12.19 21.14
CA PHE A 422 3.67 12.11 21.02
C PHE A 422 2.92 13.12 21.87
N GLN A 423 3.60 13.84 22.77
CA GLN A 423 2.97 14.85 23.61
C GLN A 423 2.26 15.92 22.77
N ALA A 424 2.87 16.35 21.66
CA ALA A 424 2.26 17.31 20.73
C ALA A 424 0.96 16.78 20.11
N PHE A 425 0.89 15.48 19.83
CA PHE A 425 -0.33 14.84 19.33
C PHE A 425 -1.43 14.84 20.39
N GLY A 426 -1.12 14.45 21.64
CA GLY A 426 -2.08 14.50 22.74
C GLY A 426 -2.63 15.90 23.01
N GLN A 427 -1.76 16.93 22.97
CA GLN A 427 -2.17 18.33 23.08
C GLN A 427 -3.02 18.81 21.90
N ALA A 428 -2.77 18.32 20.69
CA ALA A 428 -3.58 18.66 19.52
C ALA A 428 -4.95 17.96 19.58
N LEU A 429 -5.00 16.72 20.06
CA LEU A 429 -6.24 15.97 20.28
C LEU A 429 -7.15 16.66 21.30
N SER A 430 -6.62 17.19 22.41
CA SER A 430 -7.46 17.89 23.39
C SER A 430 -8.11 19.16 22.84
N ARG A 431 -7.51 19.77 21.82
CA ARG A 431 -8.06 20.94 21.11
C ARG A 431 -9.16 20.59 20.10
N CYS A 432 -9.38 19.31 19.79
CA CYS A 432 -10.45 18.88 18.90
C CYS A 432 -11.85 18.87 19.55
N GLY A 433 -11.97 19.21 20.84
CA GLY A 433 -13.27 19.21 21.52
C GLY A 433 -13.76 17.80 21.92
N VAL A 434 -12.85 16.84 22.06
CA VAL A 434 -13.14 15.45 22.51
C VAL A 434 -13.13 15.30 24.04
N GLY A 435 -12.99 16.41 24.77
CA GLY A 435 -12.92 16.45 26.23
C GLY A 435 -11.48 16.48 26.78
N GLU A 436 -11.29 15.92 27.97
CA GLU A 436 -9.98 15.86 28.65
C GLU A 436 -9.13 14.73 28.05
N VAL A 437 -7.89 15.02 27.64
CA VAL A 437 -6.94 14.02 27.15
C VAL A 437 -5.86 13.79 28.19
N VAL A 438 -5.79 12.57 28.71
CA VAL A 438 -4.72 12.10 29.59
C VAL A 438 -3.77 11.23 28.78
N HIS A 439 -2.53 11.70 28.60
CA HIS A 439 -1.49 11.00 27.85
C HIS A 439 -0.51 10.33 28.81
N THR A 440 -0.18 9.07 28.55
CA THR A 440 0.94 8.37 29.19
C THR A 440 1.61 7.41 28.21
N SER A 441 2.88 7.10 28.47
CA SER A 441 3.64 6.15 27.66
C SER A 441 3.70 4.78 28.33
N TYR A 442 3.84 3.72 27.52
CA TYR A 442 4.02 2.35 28.01
C TYR A 442 5.31 1.73 27.48
N SER A 443 5.76 0.65 28.14
CA SER A 443 7.04 -0.02 27.84
C SER A 443 6.92 -1.54 27.91
N SER A 444 8.05 -2.23 27.74
CA SER A 444 8.15 -3.69 27.87
C SER A 444 7.82 -4.23 29.28
N HIS A 445 7.64 -3.35 30.28
CA HIS A 445 7.16 -3.74 31.61
C HIS A 445 5.65 -4.08 31.63
N GLY A 446 4.95 -3.95 30.51
CA GLY A 446 3.53 -4.29 30.41
C GLY A 446 2.61 -3.27 31.10
N VAL A 447 1.38 -3.69 31.38
CA VAL A 447 0.40 -2.87 32.11
C VAL A 447 0.78 -2.78 33.58
N GLN A 448 0.59 -1.59 34.15
CA GLN A 448 0.99 -1.21 35.51
C GLN A 448 -0.24 -0.66 36.23
N ILE A 449 -0.18 -0.56 37.56
CA ILE A 449 -1.31 -0.12 38.38
C ILE A 449 -1.78 1.28 37.97
N GLU A 450 -0.85 2.16 37.60
CA GLU A 450 -1.16 3.51 37.12
C GLU A 450 -1.95 3.48 35.81
N HIS A 451 -1.64 2.54 34.91
CA HIS A 451 -2.40 2.34 33.68
C HIS A 451 -3.82 1.87 33.99
N GLU A 452 -3.99 0.92 34.92
CA GLU A 452 -5.32 0.43 35.33
C GLU A 452 -6.19 1.53 35.94
N ARG A 453 -5.61 2.36 36.82
CA ARG A 453 -6.32 3.52 37.42
C ARG A 453 -6.82 4.50 36.37
N LEU A 454 -6.04 4.74 35.31
CA LEU A 454 -6.48 5.61 34.21
C LEU A 454 -7.68 5.05 33.46
N LEU A 455 -7.81 3.72 33.39
CA LEU A 455 -8.93 3.06 32.72
C LEU A 455 -10.25 3.13 33.50
N GLU A 456 -10.22 3.35 34.82
CA GLU A 456 -11.43 3.35 35.67
C GLU A 456 -12.45 4.40 35.20
N ASP A 457 -11.99 5.61 34.90
CA ASP A 457 -12.85 6.76 34.55
C ASP A 457 -12.92 7.05 33.04
N ALA A 458 -12.16 6.33 32.22
CA ALA A 458 -12.06 6.58 30.79
C ALA A 458 -13.41 6.42 30.05
N ASP A 459 -13.65 7.28 29.07
CA ASP A 459 -14.73 7.16 28.08
C ASP A 459 -14.21 6.60 26.74
N LEU A 460 -12.96 6.93 26.42
CA LEU A 460 -12.24 6.45 25.24
C LEU A 460 -10.81 6.12 25.62
N VAL A 461 -10.30 5.03 25.08
CA VAL A 461 -8.89 4.64 25.17
C VAL A 461 -8.31 4.58 23.75
N ILE A 462 -7.28 5.37 23.48
CA ILE A 462 -6.51 5.31 22.22
C ILE A 462 -5.16 4.66 22.54
N ILE A 463 -4.83 3.59 21.84
CA ILE A 463 -3.57 2.87 21.97
C ILE A 463 -2.83 2.99 20.64
N MET A 464 -1.68 3.65 20.64
CA MET A 464 -0.79 3.67 19.49
C MET A 464 0.15 2.48 19.55
N VAL A 465 0.45 1.83 18.43
CA VAL A 465 1.48 0.80 18.31
C VAL A 465 2.36 1.10 17.11
N ALA A 466 3.64 0.75 17.15
CA ALA A 466 4.53 0.86 16.00
C ALA A 466 5.49 -0.33 15.95
N ASP A 467 5.54 -0.99 14.80
CA ASP A 467 6.35 -2.18 14.52
C ASP A 467 6.13 -3.26 15.61
N ALA A 468 4.87 -3.52 15.93
CA ALA A 468 4.50 -4.42 17.02
C ALA A 468 4.85 -5.89 16.71
N ASN A 469 5.04 -6.25 15.43
CA ASN A 469 5.59 -7.56 15.05
C ASN A 469 7.04 -7.74 15.53
N ARG A 470 7.84 -6.67 15.54
CA ARG A 470 9.20 -6.67 16.13
C ARG A 470 9.16 -6.44 17.64
N ASN A 471 8.17 -5.67 18.11
CA ASN A 471 8.02 -5.26 19.50
C ASN A 471 6.77 -5.89 20.11
N GLN A 472 6.78 -7.22 20.27
CA GLN A 472 5.60 -8.00 20.66
C GLN A 472 4.97 -7.54 21.99
N TYR A 473 5.75 -6.91 22.88
CA TYR A 473 5.23 -6.31 24.11
C TYR A 473 4.15 -5.24 23.84
N GLN A 474 4.22 -4.53 22.72
CA GLN A 474 3.21 -3.52 22.34
C GLN A 474 1.88 -4.17 21.98
N ALA A 475 1.92 -5.26 21.19
CA ALA A 475 0.72 -6.04 20.87
C ALA A 475 0.12 -6.67 22.13
N ALA A 476 0.96 -7.19 23.04
CA ALA A 476 0.52 -7.73 24.32
C ALA A 476 -0.15 -6.66 25.20
N PHE A 477 0.48 -5.48 25.32
CA PHE A 477 -0.08 -4.34 26.05
C PHE A 477 -1.45 -3.93 25.48
N ALA A 478 -1.55 -3.73 24.17
CA ALA A 478 -2.79 -3.33 23.51
C ALA A 478 -3.92 -4.34 23.74
N ARG A 479 -3.64 -5.64 23.59
CA ARG A 479 -4.61 -6.72 23.84
C ARG A 479 -5.05 -6.78 25.29
N TYR A 480 -4.13 -6.61 26.24
CA TYR A 480 -4.44 -6.66 27.66
C TYR A 480 -5.28 -5.44 28.11
N VAL A 481 -4.94 -4.23 27.66
CA VAL A 481 -5.77 -3.04 27.91
C VAL A 481 -7.17 -3.19 27.33
N ASN A 482 -7.29 -3.69 26.09
CA ASN A 482 -8.60 -3.96 25.47
C ASN A 482 -9.39 -5.01 26.27
N PHE A 483 -8.73 -6.06 26.77
CA PHE A 483 -9.35 -7.05 27.65
C PHE A 483 -9.87 -6.43 28.96
N LEU A 484 -9.09 -5.58 29.63
CA LEU A 484 -9.50 -4.89 30.86
C LEU A 484 -10.71 -3.97 30.63
N CYS A 485 -10.71 -3.21 29.54
CA CYS A 485 -11.84 -2.36 29.17
C CYS A 485 -13.14 -3.17 29.01
N ARG A 486 -13.03 -4.39 28.47
CA ARG A 486 -14.17 -5.28 28.21
C ARG A 486 -14.61 -6.09 29.43
N LEU A 487 -13.75 -6.39 30.39
CA LEU A 487 -14.17 -7.03 31.64
C LEU A 487 -15.24 -6.21 32.38
N ARG A 488 -15.20 -4.88 32.22
CA ARG A 488 -16.23 -3.96 32.72
C ARG A 488 -17.62 -4.20 32.11
N GLU A 489 -17.71 -4.81 30.93
CA GLU A 489 -18.99 -5.20 30.32
C GLU A 489 -19.69 -6.32 31.11
N ARG A 490 -18.92 -7.20 31.76
CA ARG A 490 -19.42 -8.46 32.35
C ARG A 490 -19.55 -8.43 33.87
N GLY A 491 -18.91 -7.48 34.56
CA GLY A 491 -18.85 -7.40 36.01
C GLY A 491 -19.65 -6.24 36.61
N GLN A 492 -20.64 -6.59 37.44
CA GLN A 492 -21.39 -5.75 38.39
C GLN A 492 -22.33 -4.66 37.83
N LYS A 493 -23.24 -4.16 38.69
CA LYS A 493 -24.22 -3.08 38.41
C LYS A 493 -23.48 -1.81 37.96
N VAL A 494 -23.31 -1.64 36.65
CA VAL A 494 -22.51 -0.56 36.07
C VAL A 494 -23.30 0.75 36.00
N VAL A 495 -22.76 1.83 36.58
CA VAL A 495 -23.29 3.20 36.46
C VAL A 495 -22.86 3.87 35.13
N LYS A 496 -21.75 3.43 34.52
CA LYS A 496 -21.15 3.96 33.28
C LYS A 496 -20.54 2.84 32.43
N GLY A 497 -20.99 2.69 31.17
CA GLY A 497 -20.58 1.61 30.25
C GLY A 497 -19.07 1.52 29.98
N PRO A 498 -18.58 0.44 29.33
CA PRO A 498 -17.16 0.27 29.02
C PRO A 498 -16.65 1.40 28.10
N PRO A 499 -15.37 1.82 28.23
CA PRO A 499 -14.80 2.79 27.30
C PRO A 499 -14.68 2.18 25.90
N ALA A 500 -14.87 3.02 24.89
CA ALA A 500 -14.49 2.68 23.52
C ALA A 500 -12.97 2.51 23.43
N VAL A 501 -12.49 1.60 22.58
CA VAL A 501 -11.05 1.38 22.40
C VAL A 501 -10.66 1.52 20.92
N VAL A 502 -9.74 2.44 20.65
CA VAL A 502 -9.17 2.72 19.34
C VAL A 502 -7.71 2.27 19.32
N LEU A 503 -7.36 1.41 18.37
CA LEU A 503 -5.99 1.04 18.06
C LEU A 503 -5.48 1.84 16.86
N LEU A 504 -4.34 2.50 17.00
CA LEU A 504 -3.66 3.20 15.92
C LEU A 504 -2.33 2.51 15.61
N SER A 505 -2.29 1.79 14.49
CA SER A 505 -1.07 1.22 13.92
C SER A 505 -0.28 2.31 13.19
N LEU A 506 0.83 2.73 13.80
CA LEU A 506 1.67 3.83 13.32
C LEU A 506 2.57 3.42 12.15
N SER A 507 3.00 2.16 12.08
CA SER A 507 3.80 1.68 10.95
C SER A 507 2.96 0.75 10.08
N SER A 508 2.75 -0.50 10.46
CA SER A 508 2.17 -1.50 9.57
C SER A 508 0.71 -1.81 9.91
N PRO A 509 -0.19 -2.01 8.92
CA PRO A 509 -1.51 -2.57 9.19
C PRO A 509 -1.41 -3.99 9.77
N TYR A 510 -0.24 -4.64 9.65
CA TYR A 510 0.04 -5.97 10.18
C TYR A 510 0.59 -5.98 11.62
N ASP A 511 0.72 -4.83 12.29
CA ASP A 511 1.17 -4.74 13.69
C ASP A 511 0.30 -5.58 14.64
N LEU A 512 -0.97 -5.78 14.27
CA LEU A 512 -1.78 -6.87 14.77
C LEU A 512 -2.41 -7.59 13.56
N PRO A 513 -2.64 -8.92 13.65
CA PRO A 513 -3.38 -9.65 12.62
C PRO A 513 -4.72 -8.95 12.36
N ILE A 514 -4.99 -8.65 11.10
CA ILE A 514 -6.18 -7.88 10.75
C ILE A 514 -7.45 -8.65 11.13
N GLY A 515 -8.42 -7.98 11.75
CA GLY A 515 -9.64 -8.59 12.28
C GLY A 515 -9.47 -9.29 13.64
N SER A 516 -8.26 -9.35 14.20
CA SER A 516 -8.06 -9.83 15.58
C SER A 516 -8.41 -8.80 16.66
N TRP A 517 -8.59 -7.54 16.24
CA TRP A 517 -8.99 -6.45 17.12
C TRP A 517 -10.52 -6.42 17.30
N ARG A 518 -10.97 -5.99 18.49
CA ARG A 518 -12.37 -5.67 18.74
C ARG A 518 -12.45 -4.22 19.17
N GLY A 519 -13.27 -3.44 18.47
CA GLY A 519 -13.27 -1.98 18.53
C GLY A 519 -12.72 -1.38 17.24
N THR A 520 -12.28 -0.13 17.31
CA THR A 520 -11.79 0.62 16.15
C THR A 520 -10.30 0.38 15.94
N HIS A 521 -9.86 0.14 14.70
CA HIS A 521 -8.46 -0.05 14.31
C HIS A 521 -8.14 0.74 13.04
N LEU A 522 -7.14 1.60 13.10
CA LEU A 522 -6.64 2.40 11.97
C LEU A 522 -5.17 2.10 11.71
N ALA A 523 -4.78 2.17 10.45
CA ALA A 523 -3.40 2.17 10.00
C ALA A 523 -3.04 3.50 9.33
N ILE A 524 -1.87 4.04 9.67
CA ILE A 524 -1.42 5.35 9.17
C ILE A 524 -0.09 5.29 8.41
N TYR A 525 0.57 4.12 8.37
CA TYR A 525 1.72 3.80 7.49
C TYR A 525 3.03 4.56 7.75
N ASP A 526 3.03 5.49 8.71
CA ASP A 526 4.19 6.25 9.17
C ASP A 526 3.85 6.99 10.46
N CYS A 527 4.84 7.20 11.33
CA CYS A 527 4.71 8.10 12.48
C CYS A 527 5.21 9.52 12.22
N THR A 528 5.43 9.92 10.96
CA THR A 528 5.88 11.28 10.61
C THR A 528 4.89 12.36 11.08
N ALA A 529 5.37 13.60 11.24
CA ALA A 529 4.53 14.72 11.69
C ALA A 529 3.32 14.97 10.76
N ILE A 530 3.49 14.79 9.45
CA ILE A 530 2.42 14.97 8.47
C ILE A 530 1.38 13.84 8.61
N SER A 531 1.83 12.59 8.73
CA SER A 531 0.95 11.44 8.96
C SER A 531 0.14 11.58 10.26
N LEU A 532 0.80 11.94 11.36
CA LEU A 532 0.15 12.19 12.66
C LEU A 532 -0.88 13.33 12.60
N SER A 533 -0.61 14.37 11.82
CA SER A 533 -1.59 15.45 11.59
C SER A 533 -2.80 14.96 10.77
N CYS A 534 -2.61 14.07 9.80
CA CYS A 534 -3.69 13.51 9.01
C CYS A 534 -4.60 12.61 9.85
N VAL A 535 -4.04 11.69 10.65
CA VAL A 535 -4.87 10.82 11.50
C VAL A 535 -5.61 11.63 12.57
N LEU A 536 -5.02 12.70 13.10
CA LEU A 536 -5.74 13.60 14.00
C LEU A 536 -6.99 14.17 13.31
N ARG A 537 -6.88 14.63 12.06
CA ARG A 537 -8.02 15.13 11.29
C ARG A 537 -9.06 14.04 11.01
N VAL A 538 -8.65 12.78 10.82
CA VAL A 538 -9.58 11.64 10.73
C VAL A 538 -10.34 11.46 12.03
N LEU A 539 -9.63 11.39 13.16
CA LEU A 539 -10.24 11.23 14.49
C LEU A 539 -11.21 12.37 14.80
N CYS A 540 -10.89 13.61 14.42
CA CYS A 540 -11.72 14.78 14.69
C CYS A 540 -12.85 15.01 13.65
N GLY A 541 -12.89 14.22 12.57
CA GLY A 541 -13.92 14.29 11.52
C GLY A 541 -13.69 15.35 10.44
N ASN A 542 -12.47 15.91 10.36
CA ASN A 542 -12.07 16.87 9.32
C ASN A 542 -11.47 16.22 8.07
N LEU A 543 -11.26 14.91 8.10
CA LEU A 543 -10.76 14.12 6.98
C LEU A 543 -11.46 12.76 6.99
N LYS A 544 -11.87 12.28 5.82
CA LYS A 544 -12.38 10.92 5.64
C LYS A 544 -11.22 9.98 5.30
N ALA A 545 -11.12 8.86 5.98
CA ALA A 545 -10.16 7.81 5.65
C ALA A 545 -10.65 7.05 4.40
N GLU A 546 -9.85 7.07 3.33
CA GLU A 546 -10.17 6.43 2.04
C GLU A 546 -9.12 5.40 1.60
N GLY A 547 -8.03 5.29 2.36
CA GLY A 547 -6.95 4.35 2.11
C GLY A 547 -7.41 2.91 2.22
N ARG A 548 -6.66 2.02 1.58
CA ARG A 548 -6.87 0.57 1.60
C ARG A 548 -5.58 -0.11 2.00
N ALA A 549 -5.60 -0.98 3.01
CA ALA A 549 -4.41 -1.74 3.33
C ALA A 549 -4.03 -2.67 2.17
N PRO A 550 -2.74 -2.74 1.77
CA PRO A 550 -2.29 -3.66 0.72
C PRO A 550 -2.66 -5.11 1.04
N GLY A 551 -3.19 -5.84 0.05
CA GLY A 551 -3.68 -7.22 0.12
C GLY A 551 -4.85 -7.47 1.06
N TYR A 552 -5.16 -6.52 1.92
CA TYR A 552 -6.41 -6.48 2.65
C TYR A 552 -7.52 -6.01 1.70
N THR A 553 -8.20 -6.98 1.13
CA THR A 553 -9.59 -6.73 0.78
C THR A 553 -10.26 -6.51 2.12
N MET A 554 -10.76 -5.29 2.39
CA MET A 554 -11.72 -5.11 3.48
C MET A 554 -12.67 -6.31 3.38
N PRO A 555 -12.89 -7.13 4.44
CA PRO A 555 -14.09 -7.93 4.47
C PRO A 555 -15.12 -6.87 4.19
N LYS A 556 -15.80 -6.97 3.02
CA LYS A 556 -16.81 -6.00 2.61
C LYS A 556 -17.49 -5.69 3.91
N ARG A 557 -17.41 -4.42 4.37
CA ARG A 557 -18.16 -4.00 5.55
C ARG A 557 -19.45 -4.74 5.36
N VAL A 558 -19.87 -5.52 6.33
CA VAL A 558 -21.21 -6.07 6.24
C VAL A 558 -22.09 -4.81 6.35
N GLN A 559 -22.19 -3.97 5.29
CA GLN A 559 -23.41 -3.77 4.54
C GLN A 559 -24.18 -5.03 4.81
N SER A 560 -24.96 -4.93 5.89
CA SER A 560 -25.99 -5.85 6.28
C SER A 560 -26.38 -6.69 5.09
N ARG A 561 -25.79 -7.88 4.94
CA ARG A 561 -25.96 -8.72 3.76
C ARG A 561 -26.03 -7.92 2.44
N GLU A 562 -24.91 -7.60 1.80
CA GLU A 562 -24.96 -7.70 0.34
C GLU A 562 -25.16 -9.19 0.08
N ASP A 563 -26.44 -9.54 -0.03
CA ASP A 563 -26.93 -10.89 -0.21
C ASP A 563 -26.06 -11.55 -1.28
N HIS A 564 -25.51 -12.74 -0.99
CA HIS A 564 -25.49 -13.77 -2.01
C HIS A 564 -26.95 -14.04 -2.37
N GLN A 565 -27.51 -13.09 -3.09
CA GLN A 565 -28.86 -13.12 -3.56
C GLN A 565 -28.78 -14.14 -4.70
N PRO A 566 -29.44 -15.31 -4.56
CA PRO A 566 -29.25 -16.41 -5.48
C PRO A 566 -29.54 -15.93 -6.90
N THR A 567 -28.67 -16.22 -7.86
CA THR A 567 -28.94 -15.93 -9.27
C THR A 567 -30.05 -16.84 -9.76
N TRP A 568 -31.17 -16.27 -10.20
CA TRP A 568 -32.28 -17.03 -10.76
C TRP A 568 -32.11 -17.20 -12.26
N LEU A 569 -32.46 -18.38 -12.74
CA LEU A 569 -32.60 -18.63 -14.17
C LEU A 569 -33.82 -17.86 -14.68
N VAL A 570 -33.57 -16.94 -15.61
CA VAL A 570 -34.62 -16.25 -16.38
C VAL A 570 -34.80 -16.97 -17.71
N GLU A 571 -36.04 -17.36 -18.00
CA GLU A 571 -36.43 -18.00 -19.25
C GLU A 571 -37.39 -17.09 -20.04
N GLN A 572 -37.46 -17.28 -21.35
CA GLN A 572 -38.55 -16.72 -22.16
C GLN A 572 -39.84 -17.51 -21.89
N PHE A 573 -40.96 -16.80 -21.76
CA PHE A 573 -42.27 -17.42 -21.53
C PHE A 573 -42.71 -18.25 -22.74
N ASP A 574 -43.20 -19.47 -22.47
CA ASP A 574 -43.79 -20.36 -23.46
C ASP A 574 -45.29 -20.56 -23.16
N PRO A 575 -46.22 -20.07 -24.00
CA PRO A 575 -47.66 -20.22 -23.77
C PRO A 575 -48.15 -21.66 -23.69
N THR A 576 -47.48 -22.62 -24.32
CA THR A 576 -47.87 -24.04 -24.27
C THR A 576 -47.53 -24.68 -22.93
N ARG A 577 -46.48 -24.18 -22.28
CA ARG A 577 -45.93 -24.71 -21.02
C ARG A 577 -46.42 -23.94 -19.80
N ASP A 578 -46.45 -22.61 -19.87
CA ASP A 578 -46.46 -21.73 -18.69
C ASP A 578 -47.83 -21.05 -18.44
N LEU A 579 -48.80 -21.19 -19.35
CA LEU A 579 -50.06 -20.42 -19.31
C LEU A 579 -50.92 -20.70 -18.07
N ALA A 580 -51.03 -21.96 -17.64
CA ALA A 580 -51.81 -22.33 -16.46
C ALA A 580 -51.23 -21.70 -15.19
N SER A 581 -49.91 -21.75 -15.03
CA SER A 581 -49.20 -21.18 -13.89
C SER A 581 -49.19 -19.64 -13.92
N LEU A 582 -49.19 -19.05 -15.11
CA LEU A 582 -49.34 -17.61 -15.29
C LEU A 582 -50.68 -17.11 -14.76
N TYR A 583 -51.77 -17.84 -15.01
CA TYR A 583 -53.10 -17.49 -14.49
C TYR A 583 -53.10 -17.42 -12.96
N VAL A 584 -52.51 -18.43 -12.30
CA VAL A 584 -52.41 -18.48 -10.83
C VAL A 584 -51.56 -17.31 -10.30
N PHE A 585 -50.40 -17.08 -10.92
CA PHE A 585 -49.50 -16.00 -10.52
C PHE A 585 -50.14 -14.61 -10.64
N LEU A 586 -50.80 -14.34 -11.77
CA LEU A 586 -51.43 -13.05 -12.02
C LEU A 586 -52.66 -12.81 -11.16
N LYS A 587 -53.44 -13.86 -10.87
CA LYS A 587 -54.57 -13.76 -9.94
C LYS A 587 -54.09 -13.33 -8.55
N ALA A 588 -53.04 -13.98 -8.04
CA ALA A 588 -52.44 -13.61 -6.76
C ALA A 588 -51.83 -12.19 -6.79
N ALA A 589 -51.23 -11.78 -7.92
CA ALA A 589 -50.70 -10.43 -8.07
C ALA A 589 -51.82 -9.36 -8.06
N ALA A 590 -52.91 -9.58 -8.80
CA ALA A 590 -54.05 -8.68 -8.85
C ALA A 590 -54.74 -8.53 -7.49
N GLU A 591 -54.88 -9.62 -6.73
CA GLU A 591 -55.43 -9.60 -5.36
C GLU A 591 -54.51 -8.89 -4.35
N SER A 592 -53.21 -8.78 -4.64
CA SER A 592 -52.22 -8.14 -3.77
C SER A 592 -52.04 -6.63 -3.98
N GLU A 593 -52.58 -6.09 -5.08
CA GLU A 593 -52.56 -4.65 -5.38
C GLU A 593 -53.71 -3.94 -4.65
N SER A 594 -53.41 -2.79 -4.01
CA SER A 594 -54.44 -1.95 -3.41
C SER A 594 -55.37 -1.37 -4.48
N GLU A 595 -56.68 -1.22 -4.18
CA GLU A 595 -57.70 -0.72 -5.13
C GLU A 595 -57.21 0.47 -5.98
N GLY A 596 -57.27 0.31 -7.32
CA GLY A 596 -56.80 1.29 -8.29
C GLY A 596 -56.63 0.73 -9.72
N SER A 597 -56.29 1.61 -10.67
CA SER A 597 -56.20 1.30 -12.11
C SER A 597 -55.31 0.10 -12.49
N PRO A 598 -54.14 -0.17 -11.85
CA PRO A 598 -53.32 -1.33 -12.17
C PRO A 598 -53.97 -2.68 -11.84
N ALA A 599 -54.70 -2.79 -10.72
CA ALA A 599 -55.39 -4.01 -10.31
C ALA A 599 -56.53 -4.36 -11.29
N GLU A 600 -57.28 -3.35 -11.73
CA GLU A 600 -58.33 -3.49 -12.75
C GLU A 600 -57.74 -3.90 -14.11
N LYS A 601 -56.63 -3.30 -14.52
CA LYS A 601 -55.93 -3.66 -15.78
C LYS A 601 -55.34 -5.07 -15.73
N LEU A 602 -54.79 -5.49 -14.59
CA LEU A 602 -54.33 -6.87 -14.38
C LEU A 602 -55.49 -7.86 -14.45
N SER A 603 -56.62 -7.53 -13.82
CA SER A 603 -57.85 -8.33 -13.85
C SER A 603 -58.45 -8.43 -15.26
N LEU A 604 -58.44 -7.33 -16.00
CA LEU A 604 -58.87 -7.30 -17.40
C LEU A 604 -57.92 -8.13 -18.28
N TRP A 605 -56.61 -8.01 -18.07
CA TRP A 605 -55.63 -8.80 -18.81
C TRP A 605 -55.79 -10.31 -18.51
N LEU A 606 -55.99 -10.67 -17.24
CA LEU A 606 -56.33 -12.02 -16.79
C LEU A 606 -57.55 -12.58 -17.52
N SER A 607 -58.61 -11.79 -17.68
CA SER A 607 -59.85 -12.22 -18.34
C SER A 607 -59.69 -12.47 -19.85
N GLY A 608 -58.64 -11.93 -20.47
CA GLY A 608 -58.34 -12.05 -21.89
C GLY A 608 -57.19 -13.01 -22.23
N LEU A 609 -56.70 -13.80 -21.26
CA LEU A 609 -55.59 -14.73 -21.48
C LEU A 609 -56.00 -15.86 -22.42
N SER A 610 -55.39 -15.90 -23.59
CA SER A 610 -55.43 -17.03 -24.53
C SER A 610 -54.02 -17.28 -25.09
N PRO A 611 -53.70 -18.50 -25.56
CA PRO A 611 -52.39 -18.78 -26.17
C PRO A 611 -52.04 -17.81 -27.31
N ASP A 612 -53.03 -17.42 -28.12
CA ASP A 612 -52.86 -16.52 -29.25
C ASP A 612 -52.47 -15.09 -28.82
N ALA A 613 -52.81 -14.68 -27.59
CA ALA A 613 -52.51 -13.36 -27.04
C ALA A 613 -51.01 -13.09 -26.83
N PHE A 614 -50.18 -14.13 -26.87
CA PHE A 614 -48.72 -14.05 -26.68
C PHE A 614 -47.94 -14.10 -27.99
N SER A 615 -48.62 -14.30 -29.12
CA SER A 615 -47.99 -14.33 -30.43
C SER A 615 -47.79 -12.92 -30.98
N ASN A 616 -46.57 -12.63 -31.45
CA ASN A 616 -46.30 -11.38 -32.16
C ASN A 616 -46.66 -11.55 -33.64
N ALA A 617 -47.66 -10.81 -34.13
CA ALA A 617 -48.01 -10.85 -35.55
C ALA A 617 -46.80 -10.39 -36.41
N PRO A 618 -46.48 -11.07 -37.54
CA PRO A 618 -45.29 -10.79 -38.35
C PRO A 618 -45.18 -9.33 -38.80
N ASN A 619 -46.33 -8.72 -39.12
CA ASN A 619 -46.43 -7.35 -39.64
C ASN A 619 -46.75 -6.30 -38.56
N SER A 620 -46.70 -6.66 -37.28
CA SER A 620 -46.95 -5.71 -36.20
C SER A 620 -45.79 -4.73 -36.04
N THR A 621 -46.13 -3.45 -35.88
CA THR A 621 -45.21 -2.35 -35.55
C THR A 621 -44.69 -2.44 -34.11
N MET A 622 -45.36 -3.23 -33.26
CA MET A 622 -44.99 -3.48 -31.87
C MET A 622 -44.82 -4.99 -31.63
N ALA A 623 -43.74 -5.37 -30.95
CA ALA A 623 -43.53 -6.72 -30.44
C ALA A 623 -43.55 -6.70 -28.90
N THR A 624 -44.20 -7.69 -28.29
CA THR A 624 -44.24 -7.87 -26.84
C THR A 624 -43.44 -9.10 -26.45
N TYR A 625 -42.63 -8.99 -25.40
CA TYR A 625 -41.82 -10.07 -24.86
C TYR A 625 -42.14 -10.28 -23.38
N TYR A 626 -42.07 -11.55 -22.97
CA TYR A 626 -42.38 -11.99 -21.62
C TYR A 626 -41.23 -12.87 -21.13
N PHE A 627 -40.69 -12.53 -19.97
CA PHE A 627 -39.63 -13.29 -19.30
C PHE A 627 -40.10 -13.73 -17.93
N ILE A 628 -39.78 -14.96 -17.56
CA ILE A 628 -40.24 -15.55 -16.31
C ILE A 628 -39.08 -16.13 -15.50
N VAL A 629 -39.27 -16.16 -14.19
CA VAL A 629 -38.52 -17.00 -13.27
C VAL A 629 -39.52 -18.02 -12.72
N ARG A 630 -39.23 -19.31 -12.89
CA ARG A 630 -40.11 -20.40 -12.47
C ARG A 630 -39.34 -21.51 -11.77
N ASN A 631 -40.05 -22.29 -10.98
CA ASN A 631 -39.57 -23.59 -10.53
C ASN A 631 -39.96 -24.64 -11.56
N ALA A 632 -38.95 -25.23 -12.22
CA ALA A 632 -39.19 -26.23 -13.25
C ALA A 632 -39.86 -27.52 -12.72
N SER A 633 -39.65 -27.87 -11.46
CA SER A 633 -40.18 -29.10 -10.84
C SER A 633 -41.64 -28.96 -10.38
N THR A 634 -42.04 -27.76 -9.95
CA THR A 634 -43.42 -27.50 -9.47
C THR A 634 -44.25 -26.68 -10.45
N GLU A 635 -43.66 -26.32 -11.60
CA GLU A 635 -44.24 -25.47 -12.64
C GLU A 635 -44.70 -24.09 -12.13
N THR A 636 -44.26 -23.66 -10.95
CA THR A 636 -44.73 -22.42 -10.32
C THR A 636 -43.91 -21.23 -10.81
N ILE A 637 -44.58 -20.14 -11.20
CA ILE A 637 -43.93 -18.88 -11.58
C ILE A 637 -43.69 -18.04 -10.31
N TYR A 638 -42.46 -17.58 -10.13
CA TYR A 638 -42.05 -16.72 -9.02
C TYR A 638 -41.86 -15.26 -9.43
N GLY A 639 -41.63 -14.99 -10.71
CA GLY A 639 -41.56 -13.64 -11.24
C GLY A 639 -41.84 -13.58 -12.73
N LEU A 640 -42.33 -12.43 -13.17
CA LEU A 640 -42.71 -12.15 -14.55
C LEU A 640 -42.30 -10.73 -14.93
N CYS A 641 -41.62 -10.58 -16.05
CA CYS A 641 -41.33 -9.31 -16.71
C CYS A 641 -42.08 -9.24 -18.04
N ARG A 642 -42.72 -8.09 -18.31
CA ARG A 642 -43.33 -7.78 -19.60
C ARG A 642 -42.71 -6.52 -20.18
N MET A 643 -42.36 -6.58 -21.45
CA MET A 643 -41.80 -5.44 -22.18
C MET A 643 -42.32 -5.36 -23.61
N HIS A 644 -42.35 -4.15 -24.15
CA HIS A 644 -42.79 -3.86 -25.51
C HIS A 644 -41.67 -3.18 -26.28
N HIS A 645 -41.50 -3.55 -27.54
CA HIS A 645 -40.55 -2.96 -28.47
C HIS A 645 -41.27 -2.42 -29.71
N PHE A 646 -41.11 -1.13 -29.97
CA PHE A 646 -41.71 -0.42 -31.09
C PHE A 646 -40.69 -0.34 -32.23
N LYS A 647 -40.84 -1.24 -33.22
CA LYS A 647 -39.86 -1.43 -34.29
C LYS A 647 -39.63 -0.18 -35.13
N SER A 648 -40.67 0.63 -35.36
CA SER A 648 -40.62 1.80 -36.23
C SER A 648 -39.79 2.96 -35.66
N VAL A 649 -39.62 3.03 -34.34
CA VAL A 649 -38.92 4.12 -33.65
C VAL A 649 -37.74 3.64 -32.80
N ASN A 650 -37.42 2.34 -32.88
CA ASN A 650 -36.42 1.66 -32.04
C ASN A 650 -36.52 2.04 -30.56
N HIS A 651 -37.76 2.06 -30.02
CA HIS A 651 -38.03 2.43 -28.64
C HIS A 651 -38.59 1.24 -27.88
N SER A 652 -38.10 1.03 -26.66
CA SER A 652 -38.53 -0.07 -25.81
C SER A 652 -39.08 0.43 -24.50
N CYS A 653 -40.19 -0.17 -24.05
CA CYS A 653 -40.82 0.13 -22.78
C CYS A 653 -40.86 -1.14 -21.91
N LEU A 654 -40.29 -1.06 -20.71
CA LEU A 654 -40.48 -2.06 -19.67
C LEU A 654 -41.81 -1.79 -18.98
N ASP A 655 -42.84 -2.58 -19.28
CA ASP A 655 -44.19 -2.34 -18.74
C ASP A 655 -44.24 -2.63 -17.24
N PHE A 656 -43.84 -3.83 -16.84
CA PHE A 656 -43.76 -4.19 -15.43
C PHE A 656 -42.78 -5.34 -15.16
N ILE A 657 -42.36 -5.41 -13.91
CA ILE A 657 -41.75 -6.58 -13.28
C ILE A 657 -42.58 -6.91 -12.05
N LEU A 658 -43.16 -8.10 -12.02
CA LEU A 658 -43.91 -8.63 -10.90
C LEU A 658 -43.15 -9.79 -10.27
N VAL A 659 -43.13 -9.82 -8.94
CA VAL A 659 -42.51 -10.90 -8.16
C VAL A 659 -43.48 -11.36 -7.08
N GLU A 660 -43.63 -12.66 -6.96
CA GLU A 660 -44.47 -13.31 -5.94
C GLU A 660 -44.10 -12.79 -4.55
N ALA A 661 -45.08 -12.39 -3.75
CA ALA A 661 -44.85 -11.71 -2.47
C ALA A 661 -43.92 -12.48 -1.52
N SER A 662 -44.06 -13.82 -1.47
CA SER A 662 -43.23 -14.70 -0.63
C SER A 662 -41.78 -14.81 -1.11
N LYS A 663 -41.49 -14.43 -2.36
CA LYS A 663 -40.19 -14.54 -3.03
C LYS A 663 -39.52 -13.19 -3.29
N ARG A 664 -40.13 -12.08 -2.86
CA ARG A 664 -39.52 -10.74 -2.94
C ARG A 664 -38.25 -10.71 -2.07
N ARG A 665 -37.29 -9.85 -2.46
CA ARG A 665 -35.94 -9.74 -1.84
C ARG A 665 -35.03 -10.96 -2.02
N LEU A 666 -35.34 -11.83 -2.98
CA LEU A 666 -34.48 -12.94 -3.40
C LEU A 666 -33.94 -12.69 -4.82
N SER A 667 -33.52 -11.49 -5.21
CA SER A 667 -32.94 -11.14 -6.54
C SER A 667 -33.77 -11.38 -7.80
N ILE A 668 -34.90 -12.08 -7.74
CA ILE A 668 -35.74 -12.41 -8.90
C ILE A 668 -36.04 -11.18 -9.79
N GLY A 669 -36.42 -10.05 -9.18
CA GLY A 669 -36.72 -8.82 -9.93
C GLY A 669 -35.47 -8.23 -10.60
N THR A 670 -34.31 -8.31 -9.93
CA THR A 670 -33.03 -7.82 -10.44
C THR A 670 -32.54 -8.69 -11.60
N ASP A 671 -32.66 -10.02 -11.48
CA ASP A 671 -32.29 -10.96 -12.54
C ASP A 671 -33.19 -10.78 -13.76
N LEU A 672 -34.51 -10.64 -13.57
CA LEU A 672 -35.47 -10.32 -14.64
C LEU A 672 -35.11 -9.00 -15.34
N TYR A 673 -34.77 -7.95 -14.58
CA TYR A 673 -34.38 -6.65 -15.13
C TYR A 673 -33.09 -6.73 -15.95
N ASN A 674 -32.02 -7.30 -15.38
CA ASN A 674 -30.71 -7.43 -16.03
C ASN A 674 -30.78 -8.29 -17.30
N PHE A 675 -31.54 -9.39 -17.25
CA PHE A 675 -31.77 -10.23 -18.42
C PHE A 675 -32.51 -9.44 -19.51
N THR A 676 -33.54 -8.67 -19.14
CA THR A 676 -34.33 -7.85 -20.08
C THR A 676 -33.45 -6.80 -20.77
N LEU A 677 -32.57 -6.12 -20.02
CA LEU A 677 -31.63 -5.15 -20.59
C LEU A 677 -30.58 -5.81 -21.51
N SER A 678 -30.07 -6.97 -21.12
CA SER A 678 -29.13 -7.73 -21.96
C SER A 678 -29.80 -8.18 -23.25
N PHE A 679 -31.05 -8.64 -23.19
CA PHE A 679 -31.85 -8.99 -24.36
C PHE A 679 -32.07 -7.78 -25.28
N LEU A 680 -32.38 -6.61 -24.72
CA LEU A 680 -32.55 -5.37 -25.48
C LEU A 680 -31.29 -4.96 -26.24
N ARG A 681 -30.15 -5.01 -25.55
CA ARG A 681 -28.86 -4.65 -26.13
C ARG A 681 -28.43 -5.65 -27.19
N ASP A 682 -28.48 -6.94 -26.87
CA ASP A 682 -27.83 -7.98 -27.67
C ASP A 682 -28.71 -8.54 -28.79
N ARG A 683 -30.05 -8.42 -28.69
CA ARG A 683 -31.00 -8.94 -29.69
C ARG A 683 -31.77 -7.87 -30.44
N LEU A 684 -32.06 -6.74 -29.80
CA LEU A 684 -32.90 -5.68 -30.37
C LEU A 684 -32.11 -4.40 -30.72
N GLU A 685 -30.83 -4.31 -30.36
CA GLU A 685 -29.96 -3.14 -30.58
C GLU A 685 -30.61 -1.82 -30.10
N ALA A 686 -31.41 -1.91 -29.04
CA ALA A 686 -32.11 -0.75 -28.47
C ALA A 686 -31.22 -0.05 -27.43
N ASN A 687 -31.01 1.25 -27.59
CA ASN A 687 -30.13 2.04 -26.73
C ASN A 687 -30.85 2.77 -25.58
N THR A 688 -32.18 2.80 -25.60
CA THR A 688 -33.00 3.51 -24.61
C THR A 688 -34.18 2.67 -24.18
N VAL A 689 -34.42 2.62 -22.86
CA VAL A 689 -35.55 1.90 -22.26
C VAL A 689 -36.33 2.84 -21.36
N GLN A 690 -37.62 2.92 -21.59
CA GLN A 690 -38.54 3.63 -20.71
C GLN A 690 -39.11 2.68 -19.66
N VAL A 691 -39.14 3.10 -18.40
CA VAL A 691 -39.86 2.40 -17.33
C VAL A 691 -41.34 2.80 -17.37
N GLY A 692 -42.21 1.80 -17.50
CA GLY A 692 -43.64 1.94 -17.74
C GLY A 692 -43.99 2.20 -19.21
N CYS A 693 -45.25 1.94 -19.56
CA CYS A 693 -45.79 2.19 -20.89
C CYS A 693 -47.10 2.99 -20.79
N PRO A 694 -47.10 4.31 -21.09
CA PRO A 694 -48.25 5.19 -20.86
C PRO A 694 -49.52 4.83 -21.62
N LEU A 695 -49.39 4.32 -22.86
CA LEU A 695 -50.51 4.13 -23.77
C LEU A 695 -51.16 2.74 -23.67
N PHE A 696 -50.37 1.70 -23.44
CA PHE A 696 -50.83 0.30 -23.49
C PHE A 696 -50.39 -0.54 -22.28
N GLY A 697 -49.57 0.04 -21.40
CA GLY A 697 -49.05 -0.64 -20.22
C GLY A 697 -50.09 -0.81 -19.12
N ILE A 698 -49.84 -1.83 -18.30
CA ILE A 698 -50.51 -1.93 -17.00
C ILE A 698 -50.06 -0.76 -16.13
N TYR A 699 -48.76 -0.43 -16.18
CA TYR A 699 -48.19 0.67 -15.42
C TYR A 699 -47.66 1.75 -16.39
N PRO A 700 -48.18 2.99 -16.32
CA PRO A 700 -47.72 4.08 -17.20
C PRO A 700 -46.31 4.61 -16.82
N GLY A 701 -45.82 4.24 -15.65
CA GLY A 701 -44.56 4.66 -15.04
C GLY A 701 -44.54 4.25 -13.56
N LEU A 702 -43.58 4.74 -12.79
CA LEU A 702 -43.58 4.56 -11.34
C LEU A 702 -44.77 5.31 -10.71
N LEU A 703 -45.64 4.58 -10.01
CA LEU A 703 -46.83 5.14 -9.37
C LEU A 703 -46.42 6.11 -8.25
N LYS A 704 -47.05 7.29 -8.22
CA LYS A 704 -46.77 8.36 -7.24
C LYS A 704 -47.41 8.14 -5.86
N SER A 705 -48.18 7.06 -5.64
CA SER A 705 -48.85 6.85 -4.36
C SER A 705 -47.85 6.43 -3.28
N SER A 706 -47.99 7.02 -2.09
CA SER A 706 -47.14 6.80 -0.91
C SER A 706 -47.45 5.47 -0.21
N THR A 707 -47.40 4.37 -0.95
CA THR A 707 -47.41 3.03 -0.35
C THR A 707 -45.96 2.58 -0.13
N PRO A 708 -45.66 1.86 0.97
CA PRO A 708 -44.31 1.36 1.23
C PRO A 708 -43.73 0.50 0.09
N ALA A 709 -44.59 -0.14 -0.70
CA ALA A 709 -44.21 -0.93 -1.87
C ALA A 709 -43.69 -0.07 -3.04
N ASN A 710 -44.32 1.09 -3.30
CA ASN A 710 -43.91 2.00 -4.37
C ASN A 710 -42.63 2.76 -4.02
N ASP A 711 -42.48 3.18 -2.76
CA ASP A 711 -41.22 3.78 -2.27
C ASP A 711 -40.06 2.77 -2.34
N TYR A 712 -40.34 1.50 -2.09
CA TYR A 712 -39.37 0.42 -2.25
C TYR A 712 -39.00 0.20 -3.72
N ALA A 713 -39.98 0.12 -4.63
CA ALA A 713 -39.73 -0.06 -6.06
C ALA A 713 -38.94 1.11 -6.68
N LYS A 714 -39.24 2.34 -6.26
CA LYS A 714 -38.50 3.54 -6.68
C LYS A 714 -37.04 3.49 -6.22
N LYS A 715 -36.80 3.24 -4.92
CA LYS A 715 -35.44 3.08 -4.39
C LYS A 715 -34.69 1.91 -5.02
N TRP A 716 -35.40 0.82 -5.33
CA TRP A 716 -34.82 -0.35 -5.98
C TRP A 716 -34.34 -0.02 -7.40
N LEU A 717 -35.13 0.70 -8.21
CA LEU A 717 -34.70 1.16 -9.53
C LEU A 717 -33.62 2.24 -9.49
N GLU A 718 -33.60 3.13 -8.50
CA GLU A 718 -32.54 4.14 -8.34
C GLU A 718 -31.17 3.52 -7.99
N ASN A 719 -31.18 2.32 -7.41
CA ASN A 719 -29.97 1.58 -7.03
C ASN A 719 -29.45 0.63 -8.13
N LEU A 720 -30.21 0.42 -9.21
CA LEU A 720 -29.86 -0.41 -10.37
C LEU A 720 -29.37 0.46 -11.52
#